data_AF-A0A952SVL7-F1
#
_entry.id   AF-A0A952SVL7-F1
#
_cell.length_a   1.000
_cell.length_b   1.000
_cell.length_c   1.000
_cell.angle_alpha   90.00
_cell.angle_beta   90.00
_cell.angle_gamma   90.00
#
_symmetry.space_group_name_H-M   'P 1'
#
loop_
_entity.id
_entity.type
_entity.pdbx_description
1 polymer ?
#
loop_
_entity_poly.entity_id
_entity_poly.type
_entity_poly.pdbx_seq_one_letter_code
_entity_poly.pdbx_strand_id
1 'polypeptide(L)'
;MQIARSLIAEEREKQTGFLDLGNLGLTEIPVELFELTHLRKLNLGSWYPDKDGKYQESRNGDRNSSNSLDVLPSTFGALPSLLMLSLAGNPITDLSPLAACSGLQQLDCSSTQVTDLSPLAACSGLQQLNCAGTQVTDLSPVQSLTTLQQLNCARTQVTDLSPVQSLTALQQLNCAGTQVTDLSPVQSLTTLQQLNCSRTQVTDLSPVQSLTTLQQLDCAYTQVTDLSPVQSLTTLQQLDCAGTQVTDLSPVQSLTALQQLDCAYTQVTDLSPVQSLTTLQQLNCAGTQVTDLSPLISILSLQRITGSGCHLKDFPRRLLFRENLQELILHETTIPGIPAEVLSASPFSSCLEELRAHLVDVESGSEEIHEAKLVVLGNGRVGKTQICRRLRGLPYDDTVASTHGITVTAEPWGDSTNEEVLNIWDFGGQDIYHGAHTLFMKTSAIFLIAWHPDFETTGEQSADGIWFRNYPLPYWLEYVRTLGRKDCPVIVVQARCDRPEQEVRRLPVDDTFLTFSSLKPCWYSARKNRGQGALNDALQDAIEYLRSRDGIVTIGVGRAKVLRRLEAWRNEDLTHPPTERLYRTLSQEEFHSLCEQAGGIRSPEHLLTYLHNLGVVFYQPDLFKNRIILDQSWALDAVYAVLDRQKAYPLILSQRGRFSQSLLAITAWRDYSDSEQRLFLSLMESCGIIFVHREAEPKLELPTEYLAPDLLPRREAVADQLAGRWSDHDRSWRLEYDYPFLHPGLMRALLCDIGSRSKEAGVYWKYGVWLYEQSTGCRALLEQQMHDERRGKIVLTVQGHRHQELVRWLCERIEERNRLFGYPQLKPVVDDFGMAPIAAERTHAERVVRHKPSSLQERISGESSVESSAPRVAQEPSFAKPPVPSPEPQIFISYAWGDDTPAGRQRGKVTDDLCAPLGQQGIKIHRDRDEMRPGDLISEFMDRLAEGDFVIVVMSDKYLRSEYCMYELFRIYRNCADKPDRFLKKVIPIILPDSRIDSTDDRLERAIYWTNEEAKLKRRVKKNIEAVGPKLYTKFRSMGEFARHTSDMLEYLVDKLQPRDFDRQAKEGFKEVVEQITQGRSKSVR
;
A
#
# COMPACT_ATOMS: atom_id res chain seq x y z
N MET A 1 -35.01 -1.35 1.36
CA MET A 1 -36.49 -1.36 1.16
C MET A 1 -37.25 -0.26 1.90
N GLN A 2 -37.23 -0.18 3.24
CA GLN A 2 -38.02 0.83 3.99
C GLN A 2 -37.72 2.28 3.58
N ILE A 3 -36.44 2.61 3.38
CA ILE A 3 -36.01 3.93 2.92
C ILE A 3 -36.56 4.24 1.52
N ALA A 4 -36.50 3.28 0.59
CA ALA A 4 -37.05 3.46 -0.75
C ALA A 4 -38.54 3.77 -0.70
N ARG A 5 -39.32 3.07 0.14
CA ARG A 5 -40.74 3.39 0.38
C ARG A 5 -40.95 4.79 0.97
N SER A 6 -40.07 5.22 1.87
CA SER A 6 -40.13 6.59 2.43
C SER A 6 -39.88 7.65 1.36
N LEU A 7 -38.89 7.45 0.49
CA LEU A 7 -38.59 8.38 -0.61
C LEU A 7 -39.72 8.40 -1.66
N ILE A 8 -40.33 7.24 -1.94
CA ILE A 8 -41.51 7.13 -2.81
C ILE A 8 -42.69 7.91 -2.20
N ALA A 9 -42.93 7.78 -0.90
CA ALA A 9 -44.00 8.52 -0.21
C ALA A 9 -43.74 10.04 -0.23
N GLU A 10 -42.49 10.45 0.00
CA GLU A 10 -42.08 11.85 -0.07
C GLU A 10 -42.29 12.43 -1.48
N GLU A 11 -41.90 11.70 -2.52
CA GLU A 11 -42.09 12.12 -3.91
C GLU A 11 -43.57 12.12 -4.32
N ARG A 12 -44.40 11.24 -3.73
CA ARG A 12 -45.86 11.27 -3.90
C ARG A 12 -46.47 12.57 -3.42
N GLU A 13 -45.98 13.10 -2.30
CA GLU A 13 -46.44 14.37 -1.72
C GLU A 13 -45.88 15.58 -2.46
N LYS A 14 -44.57 15.56 -2.77
CA LYS A 14 -43.86 16.72 -3.34
C LYS A 14 -44.04 16.88 -4.84
N GLN A 15 -44.28 15.78 -5.57
CA GLN A 15 -44.43 15.74 -7.02
C GLN A 15 -43.32 16.47 -7.79
N THR A 16 -42.06 16.28 -7.38
CA THR A 16 -40.91 16.96 -8.02
C THR A 16 -40.62 16.43 -9.42
N GLY A 17 -41.06 15.22 -9.72
CA GLY A 17 -40.84 14.53 -10.99
C GLY A 17 -39.46 13.85 -11.10
N PHE A 18 -38.64 13.89 -10.04
CA PHE A 18 -37.37 13.16 -9.96
C PHE A 18 -37.30 12.32 -8.70
N LEU A 19 -36.92 11.05 -8.85
CA LEU A 19 -36.73 10.13 -7.74
C LEU A 19 -35.40 9.40 -7.87
N ASP A 20 -34.59 9.49 -6.81
CA ASP A 20 -33.31 8.79 -6.69
C ASP A 20 -33.43 7.65 -5.67
N LEU A 21 -33.48 6.42 -6.19
CA LEU A 21 -33.45 5.18 -5.42
C LEU A 21 -32.13 4.40 -5.62
N GLY A 22 -31.10 5.03 -6.21
CA GLY A 22 -29.78 4.45 -6.37
C GLY A 22 -29.13 4.15 -5.01
N ASN A 23 -28.18 3.22 -4.99
CA ASN A 23 -27.34 2.90 -3.81
C ASN A 23 -28.12 2.66 -2.49
N LEU A 24 -29.29 2.01 -2.56
CA LEU A 24 -30.13 1.68 -1.39
C LEU A 24 -30.11 0.19 -1.02
N GLY A 25 -29.27 -0.62 -1.69
CA GLY A 25 -29.18 -2.07 -1.50
C GLY A 25 -30.46 -2.79 -1.92
N LEU A 26 -31.14 -2.28 -2.95
CA LEU A 26 -32.38 -2.88 -3.45
C LEU A 26 -32.07 -4.13 -4.27
N THR A 27 -32.72 -5.24 -3.94
CA THR A 27 -32.76 -6.47 -4.74
C THR A 27 -34.05 -6.57 -5.56
N GLU A 28 -35.04 -5.73 -5.26
CA GLU A 28 -36.31 -5.64 -5.98
C GLU A 28 -36.80 -4.19 -6.00
N ILE A 29 -37.63 -3.85 -7.00
CA ILE A 29 -38.22 -2.53 -7.16
C ILE A 29 -39.54 -2.46 -6.37
N PRO A 30 -39.72 -1.49 -5.44
CA PRO A 30 -40.97 -1.37 -4.69
C PRO A 30 -42.17 -1.12 -5.62
N VAL A 31 -43.24 -1.89 -5.46
CA VAL A 31 -44.45 -1.78 -6.30
C VAL A 31 -45.12 -0.41 -6.19
N GLU A 32 -44.98 0.26 -5.05
CA GLU A 32 -45.55 1.58 -4.78
C GLU A 32 -44.93 2.68 -5.67
N LEU A 33 -43.77 2.42 -6.29
CA LEU A 33 -43.13 3.30 -7.27
C LEU A 33 -44.04 3.54 -8.48
N PHE A 34 -44.74 2.49 -8.94
CA PHE A 34 -45.55 2.54 -10.16
C PHE A 34 -46.86 3.31 -9.98
N GLU A 35 -47.16 3.77 -8.77
CA GLU A 35 -48.27 4.70 -8.50
C GLU A 35 -47.89 6.16 -8.82
N LEU A 36 -46.59 6.47 -9.00
CA LEU A 36 -46.07 7.82 -9.27
C LEU A 36 -46.10 8.16 -10.77
N THR A 37 -47.29 8.32 -11.35
CA THR A 37 -47.46 8.56 -12.80
C THR A 37 -46.88 9.90 -13.30
N HIS A 38 -46.59 10.85 -12.40
CA HIS A 38 -45.94 12.13 -12.70
C HIS A 38 -44.42 12.05 -12.83
N LEU A 39 -43.81 10.89 -12.52
CA LEU A 39 -42.36 10.73 -12.49
C LEU A 39 -41.75 10.89 -13.89
N ARG A 40 -40.80 11.83 -14.03
CA ARG A 40 -40.08 12.12 -15.28
C ARG A 40 -38.66 11.58 -15.30
N LYS A 41 -38.01 11.50 -14.14
CA LYS A 41 -36.63 11.05 -14.01
C LYS A 41 -36.53 10.05 -12.86
N LEU A 42 -35.95 8.88 -13.13
CA LEU A 42 -35.79 7.82 -12.15
C LEU A 42 -34.34 7.33 -12.16
N ASN A 43 -33.67 7.40 -11.01
CA ASN A 43 -32.39 6.74 -10.82
C ASN A 43 -32.57 5.47 -9.97
N LEU A 44 -32.25 4.31 -10.54
CA LEU A 44 -32.10 3.03 -9.85
C LEU A 44 -30.64 2.56 -9.79
N GLY A 45 -29.73 3.27 -10.46
CA GLY A 45 -28.30 2.95 -10.55
C GLY A 45 -27.42 3.77 -9.61
N SER A 46 -26.12 3.49 -9.64
CA SER A 46 -25.13 4.25 -8.86
C SER A 46 -24.84 5.64 -9.43
N TRP A 47 -25.06 5.84 -10.72
CA TRP A 47 -24.76 7.08 -11.44
C TRP A 47 -25.95 7.52 -12.27
N TYR A 48 -26.09 8.82 -12.45
CA TYR A 48 -27.13 9.37 -13.31
C TYR A 48 -26.72 10.72 -13.90
N PRO A 49 -27.11 11.04 -15.15
CA PRO A 49 -26.84 12.35 -15.74
C PRO A 49 -27.71 13.44 -15.09
N ASP A 50 -27.09 14.56 -14.73
CA ASP A 50 -27.80 15.77 -14.33
C ASP A 50 -28.37 16.55 -15.52
N LYS A 51 -28.91 17.73 -15.25
CA LYS A 51 -29.51 18.61 -16.26
C LYS A 51 -28.51 19.14 -17.31
N ASP A 52 -27.22 19.17 -16.98
CA ASP A 52 -26.14 19.65 -17.83
C ASP A 52 -25.41 18.47 -18.51
N GLY A 53 -25.93 17.24 -18.38
CA GLY A 53 -25.34 16.01 -18.92
C GLY A 53 -24.12 15.52 -18.14
N LYS A 54 -23.83 16.09 -16.96
CA LYS A 54 -22.73 15.61 -16.11
C LYS A 54 -23.23 14.47 -15.23
N TYR A 55 -22.46 13.39 -15.19
CA TYR A 55 -22.79 12.26 -14.33
C TYR A 55 -22.58 12.62 -12.86
N GLN A 56 -23.62 12.38 -12.07
CA GLN A 56 -23.65 12.53 -10.62
C GLN A 56 -23.80 11.14 -10.00
N GLU A 57 -23.14 10.93 -8.87
CA GLU A 57 -23.38 9.76 -8.06
C GLU A 57 -24.75 9.88 -7.37
N SER A 58 -25.42 8.76 -7.12
CA SER A 58 -26.65 8.72 -6.34
C SER A 58 -26.44 9.40 -4.98
N ARG A 59 -27.41 10.23 -4.57
CA ARG A 59 -27.39 10.97 -3.30
C ARG A 59 -27.48 10.07 -2.07
N ASN A 60 -27.80 8.80 -2.29
CA ASN A 60 -27.88 7.79 -1.23
C ASN A 60 -26.55 7.03 -1.02
N GLY A 61 -25.47 7.42 -1.71
CA GLY A 61 -24.15 6.74 -1.69
C GLY A 61 -23.54 6.52 -0.30
N ASP A 62 -23.83 7.35 0.69
CA ASP A 62 -23.37 7.21 2.09
C ASP A 62 -23.87 5.93 2.81
N ARG A 63 -24.70 5.11 2.17
CA ARG A 63 -25.36 3.94 2.75
C ARG A 63 -24.75 2.59 2.33
N ASN A 64 -23.61 2.60 1.63
CA ASN A 64 -22.74 1.45 1.29
C ASN A 64 -23.44 0.18 0.75
N SER A 65 -24.44 0.35 -0.11
CA SER A 65 -24.99 -0.79 -0.85
C SER A 65 -25.53 -0.36 -2.22
N SER A 66 -24.76 -0.60 -3.28
CA SER A 66 -25.29 -0.56 -4.65
C SER A 66 -26.51 -1.45 -4.76
N ASN A 67 -27.44 -1.07 -5.63
CA ASN A 67 -28.58 -1.92 -5.93
C ASN A 67 -28.10 -3.17 -6.69
N SER A 68 -28.84 -4.26 -6.54
CA SER A 68 -28.60 -5.54 -7.18
C SER A 68 -29.90 -6.01 -7.84
N LEU A 69 -30.44 -5.17 -8.71
CA LEU A 69 -31.65 -5.46 -9.48
C LEU A 69 -31.26 -6.34 -10.68
N ASP A 70 -31.82 -7.53 -10.80
CA ASP A 70 -31.60 -8.46 -11.91
C ASP A 70 -32.75 -8.46 -12.92
N VAL A 71 -33.96 -8.13 -12.46
CA VAL A 71 -35.19 -8.12 -13.26
C VAL A 71 -35.89 -6.77 -13.21
N LEU A 72 -36.31 -6.29 -14.39
CA LEU A 72 -37.27 -5.19 -14.51
C LEU A 72 -38.70 -5.77 -14.55
N PRO A 73 -39.64 -5.28 -13.72
CA PRO A 73 -41.04 -5.71 -13.79
C PRO A 73 -41.74 -5.16 -15.03
N SER A 74 -42.68 -5.93 -15.58
CA SER A 74 -43.50 -5.51 -16.74
C SER A 74 -44.39 -4.29 -16.46
N THR A 75 -44.51 -3.87 -15.20
CA THR A 75 -45.26 -2.68 -14.76
C THR A 75 -44.58 -1.36 -15.09
N PHE A 76 -43.37 -1.34 -15.69
CA PHE A 76 -42.70 -0.11 -16.12
C PHE A 76 -43.52 0.75 -17.07
N GLY A 77 -44.41 0.14 -17.87
CA GLY A 77 -45.38 0.87 -18.69
C GLY A 77 -46.38 1.75 -17.90
N ALA A 78 -46.48 1.59 -16.58
CA ALA A 78 -47.30 2.42 -15.70
C ALA A 78 -46.67 3.80 -15.37
N LEU A 79 -45.47 4.08 -15.88
CA LEU A 79 -44.79 5.39 -15.74
C LEU A 79 -44.81 6.16 -17.07
N PRO A 80 -45.97 6.71 -17.49
CA PRO A 80 -46.13 7.30 -18.83
C PRO A 80 -45.34 8.59 -19.05
N SER A 81 -44.93 9.27 -17.97
CA SER A 81 -44.20 10.53 -18.02
C SER A 81 -42.68 10.36 -18.00
N LEU A 82 -42.17 9.11 -17.95
CA LEU A 82 -40.75 8.84 -17.75
C LEU A 82 -39.92 9.23 -18.97
N LEU A 83 -39.02 10.19 -18.78
CA LEU A 83 -38.11 10.71 -19.80
C LEU A 83 -36.68 10.23 -19.59
N MET A 84 -36.28 9.94 -18.36
CA MET A 84 -34.93 9.49 -18.03
C MET A 84 -34.96 8.35 -17.02
N LEU A 85 -34.19 7.31 -17.33
CA LEU A 85 -34.00 6.14 -16.48
C LEU A 85 -32.51 5.82 -16.38
N SER A 86 -32.00 5.71 -15.17
CA SER A 86 -30.69 5.09 -14.91
C SER A 86 -30.86 3.75 -14.19
N LEU A 87 -30.19 2.75 -14.73
CA LEU A 87 -30.06 1.37 -14.26
C LEU A 87 -28.60 1.04 -13.92
N ALA A 88 -27.69 2.01 -14.01
CA ALA A 88 -26.25 1.81 -14.00
C ALA A 88 -25.75 0.97 -12.82
N GLY A 89 -24.94 -0.06 -13.10
CA GLY A 89 -24.31 -0.90 -12.09
C GLY A 89 -25.21 -1.99 -11.47
N ASN A 90 -26.41 -2.22 -12.01
CA ASN A 90 -27.27 -3.34 -11.61
C ASN A 90 -27.06 -4.57 -12.52
N PRO A 91 -27.20 -5.81 -12.03
CA PRO A 91 -27.07 -7.03 -12.84
C PRO A 91 -28.28 -7.30 -13.78
N ILE A 92 -28.87 -6.26 -14.36
CA ILE A 92 -30.03 -6.38 -15.27
C ILE A 92 -29.61 -7.03 -16.57
N THR A 93 -30.41 -7.98 -17.04
CA THR A 93 -30.19 -8.70 -18.31
C THR A 93 -31.24 -8.38 -19.37
N ASP A 94 -32.49 -8.13 -18.97
CA ASP A 94 -33.63 -7.96 -19.87
C ASP A 94 -34.21 -6.54 -19.82
N LEU A 95 -34.27 -5.88 -20.98
CA LEU A 95 -34.85 -4.55 -21.16
C LEU A 95 -36.27 -4.58 -21.75
N SER A 96 -36.87 -5.76 -21.98
CA SER A 96 -38.21 -5.91 -22.57
C SER A 96 -39.29 -5.02 -21.94
N PRO A 97 -39.33 -4.82 -20.60
CA PRO A 97 -40.31 -3.92 -19.98
C PRO A 97 -40.22 -2.45 -20.42
N LEU A 98 -39.07 -2.00 -20.90
CA LEU A 98 -38.87 -0.63 -21.37
C LEU A 98 -39.52 -0.35 -22.72
N ALA A 99 -39.91 -1.38 -23.48
CA ALA A 99 -40.63 -1.21 -24.74
C ALA A 99 -41.97 -0.46 -24.57
N ALA A 100 -42.55 -0.49 -23.37
CA ALA A 100 -43.76 0.27 -23.02
C ALA A 100 -43.49 1.75 -22.67
N CYS A 101 -42.23 2.13 -22.46
CA CYS A 101 -41.79 3.49 -22.10
C CYS A 101 -41.44 4.30 -23.36
N SER A 102 -42.38 4.48 -24.29
CA SER A 102 -42.12 5.14 -25.58
C SER A 102 -41.71 6.63 -25.47
N GLY A 103 -41.96 7.26 -24.32
CA GLY A 103 -41.55 8.64 -24.02
C GLY A 103 -40.11 8.80 -23.54
N LEU A 104 -39.36 7.70 -23.36
CA LEU A 104 -38.01 7.73 -22.83
C LEU A 104 -37.05 8.48 -23.76
N GLN A 105 -36.31 9.43 -23.21
CA GLN A 105 -35.32 10.28 -23.89
C GLN A 105 -33.89 9.95 -23.48
N GLN A 106 -33.68 9.45 -22.26
CA GLN A 106 -32.36 9.11 -21.75
C GLN A 106 -32.40 7.75 -21.05
N LEU A 107 -31.52 6.86 -21.46
CA LEU A 107 -31.33 5.57 -20.81
C LEU A 107 -29.85 5.36 -20.48
N ASP A 108 -29.56 5.12 -19.21
CA ASP A 108 -28.28 4.58 -18.78
C ASP A 108 -28.47 3.16 -18.25
N CYS A 109 -27.93 2.19 -18.99
CA CYS A 109 -27.84 0.78 -18.62
C CYS A 109 -26.38 0.32 -18.54
N SER A 110 -25.44 1.24 -18.30
CA SER A 110 -24.03 0.92 -18.21
C SER A 110 -23.69 0.00 -17.03
N SER A 111 -22.66 -0.82 -17.20
CA SER A 111 -22.22 -1.82 -16.22
C SER A 111 -23.35 -2.77 -15.76
N THR A 112 -24.28 -3.07 -16.67
CA THR A 112 -25.30 -4.11 -16.52
C THR A 112 -24.91 -5.37 -17.32
N GLN A 113 -25.74 -6.41 -17.26
CA GLN A 113 -25.53 -7.65 -18.02
C GLN A 113 -26.39 -7.72 -19.29
N VAL A 114 -26.86 -6.57 -19.78
CA VAL A 114 -27.67 -6.48 -21.00
C VAL A 114 -26.86 -6.96 -22.21
N THR A 115 -27.48 -7.81 -23.03
CA THR A 115 -26.96 -8.28 -24.31
C THR A 115 -27.80 -7.80 -25.49
N ASP A 116 -29.10 -7.58 -25.28
CA ASP A 116 -30.08 -7.27 -26.34
C ASP A 116 -30.68 -5.86 -26.15
N LEU A 117 -30.52 -5.02 -27.18
CA LEU A 117 -31.08 -3.68 -27.25
C LEU A 117 -32.39 -3.62 -28.04
N SER A 118 -32.89 -4.74 -28.59
CA SER A 118 -34.12 -4.80 -29.39
C SER A 118 -35.34 -4.12 -28.73
N PRO A 119 -35.55 -4.18 -27.40
CA PRO A 119 -36.67 -3.48 -26.76
C PRO A 119 -36.64 -1.96 -26.92
N LEU A 120 -35.45 -1.37 -27.11
CA LEU A 120 -35.27 0.07 -27.22
C LEU A 120 -35.74 0.63 -28.56
N ALA A 121 -35.95 -0.20 -29.58
CA ALA A 121 -36.48 0.24 -30.87
C ALA A 121 -37.86 0.91 -30.75
N ALA A 122 -38.63 0.60 -29.70
CA ALA A 122 -39.91 1.23 -29.40
C ALA A 122 -39.78 2.64 -28.76
N CYS A 123 -38.60 2.98 -28.22
CA CYS A 123 -38.29 4.27 -27.60
C CYS A 123 -37.78 5.27 -28.65
N SER A 124 -38.57 5.54 -29.70
CA SER A 124 -38.12 6.36 -30.84
C SER A 124 -37.78 7.82 -30.50
N GLY A 125 -38.08 8.28 -29.28
CA GLY A 125 -37.68 9.60 -28.76
C GLY A 125 -36.35 9.63 -28.02
N LEU A 126 -35.60 8.51 -27.99
CA LEU A 126 -34.35 8.40 -27.26
C LEU A 126 -33.30 9.36 -27.85
N GLN A 127 -32.71 10.18 -26.98
CA GLN A 127 -31.68 11.18 -27.29
C GLN A 127 -30.32 10.76 -26.72
N GLN A 128 -30.29 10.02 -25.62
CA GLN A 128 -29.05 9.53 -25.01
C GLN A 128 -29.19 8.06 -24.62
N LEU A 129 -28.22 7.27 -25.05
CA LEU A 129 -28.09 5.86 -24.68
C LEU A 129 -26.68 5.60 -24.18
N ASN A 130 -26.57 5.17 -22.93
CA ASN A 130 -25.35 4.63 -22.36
C ASN A 130 -25.54 3.14 -22.07
N CYS A 131 -24.78 2.29 -22.77
CA CYS A 131 -24.71 0.85 -22.59
C CYS A 131 -23.26 0.40 -22.36
N ALA A 132 -22.39 1.30 -21.87
CA ALA A 132 -20.98 0.99 -21.67
C ALA A 132 -20.77 -0.13 -20.64
N GLY A 133 -19.77 -1.00 -20.85
CA GLY A 133 -19.46 -2.10 -19.94
C GLY A 133 -20.55 -3.17 -19.85
N THR A 134 -21.41 -3.28 -20.87
CA THR A 134 -22.39 -4.36 -21.03
C THR A 134 -21.87 -5.45 -21.97
N GLN A 135 -22.68 -6.48 -22.22
CA GLN A 135 -22.36 -7.58 -23.15
C GLN A 135 -23.00 -7.40 -24.53
N VAL A 136 -23.38 -6.17 -24.88
CA VAL A 136 -23.93 -5.85 -26.20
C VAL A 136 -22.90 -6.12 -27.30
N THR A 137 -23.37 -6.77 -28.37
CA THR A 137 -22.60 -7.06 -29.59
C THR A 137 -23.23 -6.43 -30.82
N ASP A 138 -24.56 -6.32 -30.85
CA ASP A 138 -25.33 -5.83 -31.99
C ASP A 138 -25.95 -4.45 -31.71
N LEU A 139 -25.64 -3.48 -32.57
CA LEU A 139 -26.22 -2.14 -32.55
C LEU A 139 -27.37 -1.97 -33.54
N SER A 140 -27.77 -2.99 -34.29
CA SER A 140 -28.89 -2.91 -35.24
C SER A 140 -30.18 -2.30 -34.64
N PRO A 141 -30.54 -2.54 -33.35
CA PRO A 141 -31.72 -1.92 -32.76
C PRO A 141 -31.66 -0.40 -32.61
N VAL A 142 -30.46 0.20 -32.57
CA VAL A 142 -30.34 1.65 -32.43
C VAL A 142 -30.54 2.39 -33.75
N GLN A 143 -30.50 1.71 -34.90
CA GLN A 143 -30.57 2.31 -36.23
C GLN A 143 -31.82 3.18 -36.46
N SER A 144 -32.94 2.81 -35.82
CA SER A 144 -34.22 3.53 -35.89
C SER A 144 -34.32 4.72 -34.93
N LEU A 145 -33.37 4.90 -34.01
CA LEU A 145 -33.38 5.94 -32.98
C LEU A 145 -32.81 7.25 -33.54
N THR A 146 -33.39 7.78 -34.62
CA THR A 146 -32.83 8.93 -35.37
C THR A 146 -32.75 10.24 -34.56
N THR A 147 -33.37 10.30 -33.38
CA THR A 147 -33.24 11.43 -32.44
C THR A 147 -32.02 11.32 -31.53
N LEU A 148 -31.26 10.22 -31.60
CA LEU A 148 -30.13 9.97 -30.73
C LEU A 148 -29.02 11.02 -30.98
N GLN A 149 -28.63 11.70 -29.90
CA GLN A 149 -27.58 12.71 -29.86
C GLN A 149 -26.31 12.17 -29.19
N GLN A 150 -26.45 11.21 -28.28
CA GLN A 150 -25.32 10.60 -27.59
C GLN A 150 -25.47 9.08 -27.54
N LEU A 151 -24.42 8.39 -27.99
CA LEU A 151 -24.30 6.94 -27.88
C LEU A 151 -22.98 6.59 -27.22
N ASN A 152 -23.07 5.91 -26.08
CA ASN A 152 -21.92 5.31 -25.42
C ASN A 152 -22.08 3.79 -25.39
N CYS A 153 -21.21 3.10 -26.13
CA CYS A 153 -21.09 1.65 -26.19
C CYS A 153 -19.67 1.20 -25.81
N ALA A 154 -18.93 2.01 -25.06
CA ALA A 154 -17.56 1.70 -24.66
C ALA A 154 -17.48 0.39 -23.85
N ARG A 155 -16.37 -0.34 -23.99
CA ARG A 155 -16.11 -1.61 -23.29
C ARG A 155 -17.22 -2.65 -23.48
N THR A 156 -17.85 -2.65 -24.66
CA THR A 156 -18.76 -3.71 -25.12
C THR A 156 -18.05 -4.60 -26.14
N GLN A 157 -18.76 -5.58 -26.71
CA GLN A 157 -18.24 -6.48 -27.74
C GLN A 157 -18.67 -6.06 -29.16
N VAL A 158 -19.05 -4.80 -29.35
CA VAL A 158 -19.43 -4.25 -30.65
C VAL A 158 -18.23 -4.27 -31.61
N THR A 159 -18.47 -4.74 -32.83
CA THR A 159 -17.50 -4.73 -33.95
C THR A 159 -17.97 -3.87 -35.12
N ASP A 160 -19.29 -3.74 -35.30
CA ASP A 160 -19.89 -3.07 -36.46
C ASP A 160 -20.61 -1.77 -36.05
N LEU A 161 -20.21 -0.67 -36.67
CA LEU A 161 -20.82 0.65 -36.52
C LEU A 161 -21.81 0.99 -37.64
N SER A 162 -22.05 0.11 -38.62
CA SER A 162 -23.01 0.36 -39.70
C SER A 162 -24.39 0.85 -39.23
N PRO A 163 -24.94 0.40 -38.07
CA PRO A 163 -26.23 0.90 -37.58
C PRO A 163 -26.22 2.38 -37.17
N VAL A 164 -25.06 2.97 -36.85
CA VAL A 164 -24.99 4.39 -36.44
C VAL A 164 -25.06 5.35 -37.62
N GLN A 165 -24.87 4.88 -38.86
CA GLN A 165 -24.77 5.73 -40.06
C GLN A 165 -26.02 6.60 -40.29
N SER A 166 -27.20 6.12 -39.87
CA SER A 166 -28.48 6.83 -39.98
C SER A 166 -28.73 7.84 -38.86
N LEU A 167 -27.89 7.88 -37.82
CA LEU A 167 -28.07 8.71 -36.63
C LEU A 167 -27.53 10.13 -36.85
N THR A 168 -28.01 10.83 -37.86
CA THR A 168 -27.46 12.13 -38.29
C THR A 168 -27.64 13.27 -37.28
N ALA A 169 -28.32 13.04 -36.16
CA ALA A 169 -28.40 13.95 -35.02
C ALA A 169 -27.30 13.72 -33.96
N LEU A 170 -26.48 12.68 -34.14
CA LEU A 170 -25.47 12.27 -33.17
C LEU A 170 -24.39 13.35 -33.02
N GLN A 171 -24.17 13.76 -31.78
CA GLN A 171 -23.17 14.75 -31.36
C GLN A 171 -22.01 14.09 -30.61
N GLN A 172 -22.25 12.95 -29.95
CA GLN A 172 -21.23 12.22 -29.21
C GLN A 172 -21.33 10.72 -29.50
N LEU A 173 -20.21 10.13 -29.90
CA LEU A 173 -20.06 8.70 -30.06
C LEU A 173 -18.85 8.22 -29.27
N ASN A 174 -19.08 7.30 -28.34
CA ASN A 174 -18.03 6.61 -27.62
C ASN A 174 -18.13 5.10 -27.88
N CYS A 175 -17.10 4.57 -28.52
CA CYS A 175 -16.90 3.14 -28.80
C CYS A 175 -15.55 2.64 -28.25
N ALA A 176 -14.98 3.33 -27.26
CA ALA A 176 -13.68 3.01 -26.71
C ALA A 176 -13.62 1.58 -26.13
N GLY A 177 -12.51 0.88 -26.33
CA GLY A 177 -12.32 -0.48 -25.81
C GLY A 177 -13.26 -1.53 -26.40
N THR A 178 -13.80 -1.27 -27.59
CA THR A 178 -14.55 -2.25 -28.40
C THR A 178 -13.62 -2.90 -29.45
N GLN A 179 -14.18 -3.73 -30.33
CA GLN A 179 -13.44 -4.40 -31.41
C GLN A 179 -13.68 -3.75 -32.79
N VAL A 180 -14.09 -2.49 -32.81
CA VAL A 180 -14.31 -1.73 -34.04
C VAL A 180 -12.99 -1.54 -34.81
N THR A 181 -13.06 -1.76 -36.12
CA THR A 181 -11.95 -1.52 -37.07
C THR A 181 -12.28 -0.47 -38.11
N ASP A 182 -13.56 -0.34 -38.48
CA ASP A 182 -14.02 0.53 -39.57
C ASP A 182 -14.83 1.72 -39.03
N LEU A 183 -14.38 2.94 -39.39
CA LEU A 183 -15.05 4.20 -39.07
C LEU A 183 -15.87 4.75 -40.24
N SER A 184 -15.93 4.07 -41.39
CA SER A 184 -16.72 4.50 -42.56
C SER A 184 -18.17 4.87 -42.22
N PRO A 185 -18.87 4.20 -41.26
CA PRO A 185 -20.22 4.59 -40.86
C PRO A 185 -20.33 5.98 -40.20
N VAL A 186 -19.25 6.52 -39.62
CA VAL A 186 -19.31 7.83 -38.96
C VAL A 186 -19.20 9.00 -39.94
N GLN A 187 -18.80 8.76 -41.19
CA GLN A 187 -18.50 9.81 -42.17
C GLN A 187 -19.69 10.74 -42.46
N SER A 188 -20.92 10.22 -42.35
CA SER A 188 -22.17 10.97 -42.55
C SER A 188 -22.63 11.78 -41.33
N LEU A 189 -22.01 11.59 -40.16
CA LEU A 189 -22.43 12.17 -38.88
C LEU A 189 -21.88 13.59 -38.71
N THR A 190 -22.21 14.50 -39.64
CA THR A 190 -21.60 15.84 -39.71
C THR A 190 -21.92 16.76 -38.52
N THR A 191 -22.83 16.36 -37.62
CA THR A 191 -23.12 17.01 -36.34
C THR A 191 -22.24 16.54 -35.18
N LEU A 192 -21.39 15.54 -35.41
CA LEU A 192 -20.57 14.90 -34.37
C LEU A 192 -19.53 15.88 -33.83
N GLN A 193 -19.60 16.15 -32.53
CA GLN A 193 -18.69 17.03 -31.80
C GLN A 193 -17.63 16.24 -31.03
N GLN A 194 -17.93 15.00 -30.64
CA GLN A 194 -17.00 14.15 -29.89
C GLN A 194 -17.02 12.73 -30.45
N LEU A 195 -15.83 12.23 -30.77
CA LEU A 195 -15.61 10.85 -31.17
C LEU A 195 -14.52 10.24 -30.29
N ASN A 196 -14.86 9.18 -29.57
CA ASN A 196 -13.89 8.35 -28.87
C ASN A 196 -13.90 6.93 -29.47
N CYS A 197 -12.77 6.57 -30.06
CA CYS A 197 -12.47 5.26 -30.62
C CYS A 197 -11.18 4.67 -30.02
N SER A 198 -10.77 5.13 -28.84
CA SER A 198 -9.53 4.66 -28.20
C SER A 198 -9.59 3.17 -27.85
N ARG A 199 -8.42 2.53 -27.82
CA ARG A 199 -8.28 1.09 -27.52
C ARG A 199 -9.14 0.19 -28.42
N THR A 200 -9.38 0.62 -29.66
CA THR A 200 -9.98 -0.18 -30.72
C THR A 200 -8.90 -0.64 -31.71
N GLN A 201 -9.30 -1.28 -32.80
CA GLN A 201 -8.37 -1.74 -33.85
C GLN A 201 -8.43 -0.84 -35.10
N VAL A 202 -8.88 0.40 -34.95
CA VAL A 202 -8.92 1.39 -36.03
C VAL A 202 -7.50 1.69 -36.52
N THR A 203 -7.34 1.71 -37.85
CA THR A 203 -6.10 2.11 -38.54
C THR A 203 -6.28 3.35 -39.40
N ASP A 204 -7.50 3.60 -39.89
CA ASP A 204 -7.81 4.62 -40.88
C ASP A 204 -8.74 5.70 -40.32
N LEU A 205 -8.28 6.95 -40.37
CA LEU A 205 -9.03 8.13 -39.97
C LEU A 205 -9.67 8.88 -41.14
N SER A 206 -9.53 8.43 -42.39
CA SER A 206 -10.16 9.09 -43.55
C SER A 206 -11.66 9.39 -43.36
N PRO A 207 -12.47 8.55 -42.68
CA PRO A 207 -13.88 8.84 -42.44
C PRO A 207 -14.13 10.08 -41.58
N VAL A 208 -13.19 10.49 -40.72
CA VAL A 208 -13.40 11.67 -39.85
C VAL A 208 -13.20 13.00 -40.57
N GLN A 209 -12.59 13.00 -41.76
CA GLN A 209 -12.21 14.22 -42.50
C GLN A 209 -13.39 15.17 -42.78
N SER A 210 -14.60 14.62 -42.95
CA SER A 210 -15.84 15.37 -43.19
C SER A 210 -16.49 15.94 -41.92
N LEU A 211 -16.02 15.56 -40.73
CA LEU A 211 -16.64 15.91 -39.44
C LEU A 211 -16.17 17.28 -38.95
N THR A 212 -16.40 18.33 -39.75
CA THR A 212 -15.85 19.68 -39.49
C THR A 212 -16.38 20.37 -38.22
N THR A 213 -17.38 19.78 -37.56
CA THR A 213 -17.91 20.22 -36.25
C THR A 213 -17.24 19.51 -35.05
N LEU A 214 -16.33 18.56 -35.31
CA LEU A 214 -15.67 17.75 -34.30
C LEU A 214 -14.74 18.61 -33.44
N GLN A 215 -15.00 18.62 -32.13
CA GLN A 215 -14.25 19.35 -31.12
C GLN A 215 -13.30 18.44 -30.34
N GLN A 216 -13.61 17.15 -30.24
CA GLN A 216 -12.78 16.18 -29.53
C GLN A 216 -12.66 14.89 -30.34
N LEU A 217 -11.42 14.46 -30.55
CA LEU A 217 -11.08 13.18 -31.15
C LEU A 217 -10.12 12.44 -30.26
N ASP A 218 -10.54 11.27 -29.78
CA ASP A 218 -9.69 10.34 -29.06
C ASP A 218 -9.55 9.06 -29.88
N CYS A 219 -8.32 8.80 -30.33
CA CYS A 219 -7.90 7.62 -31.06
C CYS A 219 -6.70 6.94 -30.36
N ALA A 220 -6.54 7.17 -29.05
CA ALA A 220 -5.42 6.63 -28.29
C ALA A 220 -5.39 5.09 -28.31
N TYR A 221 -4.20 4.49 -28.30
CA TYR A 221 -3.97 3.05 -28.29
C TYR A 221 -4.69 2.31 -29.42
N THR A 222 -4.77 2.94 -30.59
CA THR A 222 -5.19 2.35 -31.86
C THR A 222 -3.96 2.07 -32.74
N GLN A 223 -4.16 1.61 -33.97
CA GLN A 223 -3.11 1.35 -34.94
C GLN A 223 -2.98 2.45 -36.00
N VAL A 224 -3.47 3.65 -35.69
CA VAL A 224 -3.37 4.83 -36.57
C VAL A 224 -1.90 5.24 -36.75
N THR A 225 -1.53 5.51 -38.00
CA THR A 225 -0.20 6.03 -38.38
C THR A 225 -0.28 7.41 -39.02
N ASP A 226 -1.41 7.74 -39.65
CA ASP A 226 -1.60 8.94 -40.48
C ASP A 226 -2.65 9.87 -39.88
N LEU A 227 -2.24 11.12 -39.61
CA LEU A 227 -3.10 12.18 -39.11
C LEU A 227 -3.58 13.13 -40.22
N SER A 228 -3.22 12.93 -41.49
CA SER A 228 -3.68 13.80 -42.59
C SER A 228 -5.20 14.05 -42.61
N PRO A 229 -6.07 13.07 -42.26
CA PRO A 229 -7.52 13.30 -42.23
C PRO A 229 -7.97 14.35 -41.21
N VAL A 230 -7.19 14.60 -40.15
CA VAL A 230 -7.58 15.56 -39.10
C VAL A 230 -7.31 17.01 -39.52
N GLN A 231 -6.52 17.25 -40.57
CA GLN A 231 -6.05 18.59 -40.98
C GLN A 231 -7.21 19.57 -41.28
N SER A 232 -8.36 19.07 -41.73
CA SER A 232 -9.56 19.87 -42.02
C SER A 232 -10.41 20.20 -40.78
N LEU A 233 -10.13 19.60 -39.63
CA LEU A 233 -10.94 19.70 -38.40
C LEU A 233 -10.60 20.95 -37.59
N THR A 234 -10.71 22.14 -38.19
CA THR A 234 -10.25 23.40 -37.59
C THR A 234 -11.02 23.82 -36.32
N THR A 235 -12.12 23.14 -35.98
CA THR A 235 -12.87 23.30 -34.73
C THR A 235 -12.37 22.39 -33.60
N LEU A 236 -11.43 21.49 -33.89
CA LEU A 236 -10.90 20.52 -32.93
C LEU A 236 -10.16 21.24 -31.80
N GLN A 237 -10.57 20.96 -30.57
CA GLN A 237 -10.03 21.51 -29.34
C GLN A 237 -9.18 20.50 -28.59
N GLN A 238 -9.46 19.20 -28.75
CA GLN A 238 -8.71 18.12 -28.11
C GLN A 238 -8.42 17.01 -29.11
N LEU A 239 -7.16 16.61 -29.18
CA LEU A 239 -6.70 15.47 -29.95
C LEU A 239 -5.86 14.57 -29.04
N ASP A 240 -6.32 13.35 -28.85
CA ASP A 240 -5.56 12.29 -28.21
C ASP A 240 -5.22 11.21 -29.24
N CYS A 241 -3.93 11.03 -29.49
CA CYS A 241 -3.35 9.99 -30.34
C CYS A 241 -2.26 9.22 -29.59
N ALA A 242 -2.30 9.21 -28.25
CA ALA A 242 -1.30 8.54 -27.45
C ALA A 242 -1.24 7.03 -27.74
N GLY A 243 -0.07 6.41 -27.70
CA GLY A 243 0.11 4.98 -27.90
C GLY A 243 -0.22 4.49 -29.33
N THR A 244 -0.28 5.39 -30.30
CA THR A 244 -0.41 5.08 -31.74
C THR A 244 0.97 5.00 -32.40
N GLN A 245 1.00 4.76 -33.71
CA GLN A 245 2.25 4.69 -34.50
C GLN A 245 2.51 5.98 -35.30
N VAL A 246 1.92 7.10 -34.88
CA VAL A 246 2.12 8.40 -35.52
C VAL A 246 3.57 8.86 -35.39
N THR A 247 4.13 9.36 -36.50
CA THR A 247 5.47 9.96 -36.55
C THR A 247 5.42 11.44 -36.94
N ASP A 248 4.40 11.85 -37.70
CA ASP A 248 4.31 13.18 -38.31
C ASP A 248 3.15 13.99 -37.72
N LEU A 249 3.47 15.17 -37.20
CA LEU A 249 2.53 16.13 -36.65
C LEU A 249 2.19 17.26 -37.63
N SER A 250 2.72 17.28 -38.86
CA SER A 250 2.39 18.32 -39.85
C SER A 250 0.87 18.53 -40.05
N PRO A 251 0.01 17.49 -40.00
CA PRO A 251 -1.43 17.67 -40.15
C PRO A 251 -2.07 18.51 -39.04
N VAL A 252 -1.47 18.58 -37.84
CA VAL A 252 -2.06 19.34 -36.73
C VAL A 252 -1.83 20.84 -36.85
N GLN A 253 -0.93 21.29 -37.73
CA GLN A 253 -0.51 22.70 -37.83
C GLN A 253 -1.67 23.68 -38.13
N SER A 254 -2.73 23.22 -38.80
CA SER A 254 -3.93 24.00 -39.13
C SER A 254 -4.97 24.06 -38.01
N LEU A 255 -4.82 23.28 -36.94
CA LEU A 255 -5.80 23.14 -35.86
C LEU A 255 -5.68 24.27 -34.83
N THR A 256 -5.86 25.52 -35.25
CA THR A 256 -5.60 26.70 -34.40
C THR A 256 -6.52 26.83 -33.19
N ALA A 257 -7.62 26.07 -33.13
CA ALA A 257 -8.49 25.95 -31.96
C ALA A 257 -8.04 24.90 -30.93
N LEU A 258 -6.97 24.13 -31.22
CA LEU A 258 -6.51 23.02 -30.41
C LEU A 258 -5.95 23.51 -29.07
N GLN A 259 -6.58 23.08 -27.98
CA GLN A 259 -6.22 23.40 -26.61
C GLN A 259 -5.44 22.28 -25.93
N GLN A 260 -5.65 21.03 -26.35
CA GLN A 260 -4.97 19.86 -25.79
C GLN A 260 -4.50 18.92 -26.91
N LEU A 261 -3.23 18.54 -26.84
CA LEU A 261 -2.63 17.53 -27.71
C LEU A 261 -1.93 16.48 -26.85
N ASP A 262 -2.38 15.25 -26.93
CA ASP A 262 -1.66 14.09 -26.40
C ASP A 262 -1.14 13.23 -27.55
N CYS A 263 0.19 13.14 -27.64
CA CYS A 263 0.91 12.27 -28.56
C CYS A 263 1.92 11.38 -27.80
N ALA A 264 1.66 11.12 -26.51
CA ALA A 264 2.54 10.28 -25.71
C ALA A 264 2.68 8.87 -26.30
N TYR A 265 3.84 8.24 -26.11
CA TYR A 265 4.15 6.88 -26.58
C TYR A 265 3.96 6.69 -28.09
N THR A 266 4.15 7.76 -28.86
CA THR A 266 4.23 7.72 -30.33
C THR A 266 5.70 7.79 -30.77
N GLN A 267 5.94 7.80 -32.09
CA GLN A 267 7.28 7.90 -32.67
C GLN A 267 7.61 9.32 -33.15
N VAL A 268 6.91 10.33 -32.63
CA VAL A 268 7.13 11.74 -32.97
C VAL A 268 8.54 12.18 -32.53
N THR A 269 9.23 12.88 -33.42
CA THR A 269 10.55 13.47 -33.17
C THR A 269 10.54 15.00 -33.26
N ASP A 270 9.63 15.57 -34.05
CA ASP A 270 9.59 17.00 -34.38
C ASP A 270 8.31 17.66 -33.86
N LEU A 271 8.48 18.72 -33.07
CA LEU A 271 7.40 19.56 -32.56
C LEU A 271 7.22 20.85 -33.36
N SER A 272 7.99 21.10 -34.43
CA SER A 272 7.83 22.29 -35.27
C SER A 272 6.39 22.55 -35.75
N PRO A 273 5.56 21.52 -36.08
CA PRO A 273 4.18 21.75 -36.49
C PRO A 273 3.28 22.35 -35.40
N VAL A 274 3.60 22.16 -34.12
CA VAL A 274 2.76 22.67 -33.02
C VAL A 274 2.97 24.17 -32.76
N GLN A 275 4.00 24.78 -33.35
CA GLN A 275 4.37 26.18 -33.13
C GLN A 275 3.25 27.17 -33.49
N SER A 276 2.35 26.81 -34.42
CA SER A 276 1.20 27.61 -34.85
C SER A 276 -0.02 27.51 -33.91
N LEU A 277 -0.01 26.59 -32.94
CA LEU A 277 -1.14 26.29 -32.07
C LEU A 277 -1.22 27.26 -30.91
N THR A 278 -1.54 28.52 -31.19
CA THR A 278 -1.51 29.62 -30.22
C THR A 278 -2.54 29.53 -29.10
N THR A 279 -3.50 28.59 -29.18
CA THR A 279 -4.49 28.30 -28.14
C THR A 279 -4.14 27.06 -27.29
N LEU A 280 -3.06 26.35 -27.63
CA LEU A 280 -2.66 25.11 -26.97
C LEU A 280 -2.27 25.36 -25.51
N GLN A 281 -2.96 24.69 -24.59
CA GLN A 281 -2.79 24.80 -23.15
C GLN A 281 -2.05 23.60 -22.57
N GLN A 282 -2.23 22.41 -23.14
CA GLN A 282 -1.64 21.18 -22.65
C GLN A 282 -1.01 20.40 -23.80
N LEU A 283 0.24 20.00 -23.59
CA LEU A 283 0.96 19.11 -24.49
C LEU A 283 1.52 17.93 -23.69
N ASN A 284 1.19 16.73 -24.12
CA ASN A 284 1.83 15.51 -23.65
C ASN A 284 2.57 14.83 -24.80
N CYS A 285 3.89 14.73 -24.66
CA CYS A 285 4.80 14.07 -25.59
C CYS A 285 5.68 13.06 -24.84
N ALA A 286 5.23 12.54 -23.70
CA ALA A 286 5.96 11.55 -22.93
C ALA A 286 6.23 10.28 -23.75
N GLY A 287 7.39 9.65 -23.60
CA GLY A 287 7.74 8.41 -24.30
C GLY A 287 7.89 8.57 -25.81
N THR A 288 8.05 9.80 -26.31
CA THR A 288 8.37 10.09 -27.72
C THR A 288 9.88 10.23 -27.91
N GLN A 289 10.31 10.49 -29.15
CA GLN A 289 11.72 10.72 -29.50
C GLN A 289 12.04 12.21 -29.66
N VAL A 290 11.23 13.09 -29.05
CA VAL A 290 11.45 14.54 -29.06
C VAL A 290 12.72 14.88 -28.29
N THR A 291 13.58 15.69 -28.92
CA THR A 291 14.84 16.18 -28.34
C THR A 291 14.91 17.70 -28.21
N ASP A 292 13.97 18.42 -28.81
CA ASP A 292 13.93 19.89 -28.82
C ASP A 292 12.52 20.42 -28.51
N LEU A 293 12.43 21.29 -27.49
CA LEU A 293 11.20 21.97 -27.08
C LEU A 293 11.14 23.43 -27.55
N SER A 294 12.12 23.90 -28.32
CA SER A 294 12.16 25.27 -28.85
C SER A 294 10.91 25.68 -29.64
N PRO A 295 10.20 24.79 -30.38
CA PRO A 295 8.94 25.16 -31.04
C PRO A 295 7.85 25.65 -30.09
N LEU A 296 7.89 25.25 -28.82
CA LEU A 296 6.88 25.61 -27.82
C LEU A 296 7.03 27.06 -27.33
N ILE A 297 8.15 27.74 -27.65
CA ILE A 297 8.41 29.12 -27.24
C ILE A 297 7.39 30.09 -27.88
N SER A 298 6.76 29.83 -29.01
CA SER A 298 5.73 30.76 -29.52
C SER A 298 4.40 30.64 -28.76
N ILE A 299 4.16 29.54 -28.05
CA ILE A 299 2.84 29.17 -27.52
C ILE A 299 2.65 29.74 -26.11
N LEU A 300 2.10 30.95 -26.04
CA LEU A 300 1.96 31.70 -24.78
C LEU A 300 0.86 31.16 -23.86
N SER A 301 -0.04 30.33 -24.38
CA SER A 301 -1.16 29.72 -23.65
C SER A 301 -0.79 28.44 -22.88
N LEU A 302 0.40 27.87 -23.09
CA LEU A 302 0.80 26.60 -22.46
C LEU A 302 0.80 26.70 -20.94
N GLN A 303 0.10 25.76 -20.31
CA GLN A 303 -0.04 25.59 -18.87
C GLN A 303 0.61 24.30 -18.37
N ARG A 304 0.56 23.23 -19.17
CA ARG A 304 1.10 21.91 -18.82
C ARG A 304 1.93 21.34 -19.96
N ILE A 305 3.14 20.89 -19.63
CA ILE A 305 4.01 20.14 -20.54
C ILE A 305 4.42 18.83 -19.87
N THR A 306 4.16 17.71 -20.54
CA THR A 306 4.64 16.39 -20.11
C THR A 306 5.59 15.87 -21.20
N GLY A 307 6.84 15.63 -20.83
CA GLY A 307 7.91 15.14 -21.72
C GLY A 307 8.75 14.06 -21.05
N SER A 308 8.08 13.22 -20.26
CA SER A 308 8.71 12.13 -19.50
C SER A 308 9.28 11.07 -20.44
N GLY A 309 10.47 10.54 -20.17
CA GLY A 309 11.14 9.55 -21.02
C GLY A 309 11.75 10.10 -22.31
N CYS A 310 11.80 11.44 -22.48
CA CYS A 310 12.45 12.08 -23.63
C CYS A 310 13.95 12.33 -23.38
N HIS A 311 14.73 12.47 -24.45
CA HIS A 311 16.15 12.82 -24.41
C HIS A 311 16.37 14.24 -24.92
N LEU A 312 16.12 15.23 -24.06
CA LEU A 312 16.16 16.64 -24.44
C LEU A 312 17.61 17.15 -24.50
N LYS A 313 17.93 17.96 -25.51
CA LYS A 313 19.26 18.57 -25.65
C LYS A 313 19.48 19.73 -24.67
N ASP A 314 18.42 20.48 -24.40
CA ASP A 314 18.36 21.61 -23.46
C ASP A 314 16.88 21.90 -23.14
N PHE A 315 16.62 22.75 -22.15
CA PHE A 315 15.30 23.29 -21.87
C PHE A 315 15.22 24.80 -22.18
N PRO A 316 14.34 25.24 -23.10
CA PRO A 316 14.28 26.65 -23.49
C PRO A 316 13.83 27.53 -22.32
N ARG A 317 14.72 28.38 -21.83
CA ARG A 317 14.51 29.18 -20.62
C ARG A 317 13.31 30.13 -20.72
N ARG A 318 13.06 30.71 -21.89
CA ARG A 318 11.86 31.54 -22.14
C ARG A 318 10.55 30.77 -22.02
N LEU A 319 10.57 29.45 -22.15
CA LEU A 319 9.41 28.59 -21.89
C LEU A 319 9.29 28.32 -20.39
N LEU A 320 10.40 28.02 -19.71
CA LEU A 320 10.42 27.66 -18.30
C LEU A 320 9.92 28.79 -17.38
N PHE A 321 10.35 30.03 -17.62
CA PHE A 321 10.02 31.18 -16.77
C PHE A 321 8.71 31.89 -17.17
N ARG A 322 7.82 31.20 -17.89
CA ARG A 322 6.49 31.75 -18.20
C ARG A 322 5.57 31.73 -17.00
N GLU A 323 4.80 32.81 -16.86
CA GLU A 323 3.77 32.92 -15.83
C GLU A 323 2.64 31.91 -16.01
N ASN A 324 2.26 31.60 -17.26
CA ASN A 324 1.16 30.67 -17.55
C ASN A 324 1.54 29.20 -17.35
N LEU A 325 2.83 28.84 -17.41
CA LEU A 325 3.28 27.46 -17.24
C LEU A 325 3.17 27.10 -15.75
N GLN A 326 2.28 26.17 -15.44
CA GLN A 326 1.94 25.74 -14.08
C GLN A 326 2.51 24.36 -13.76
N GLU A 327 2.70 23.52 -14.76
CA GLU A 327 3.09 22.12 -14.56
C GLU A 327 4.07 21.67 -15.65
N LEU A 328 5.19 21.07 -15.22
CA LEU A 328 6.22 20.53 -16.08
C LEU A 328 6.64 19.16 -15.56
N ILE A 329 6.35 18.10 -16.31
CA ILE A 329 6.65 16.72 -15.90
C ILE A 329 7.70 16.12 -16.84
N LEU A 330 8.90 15.88 -16.30
CA LEU A 330 10.08 15.37 -17.00
C LEU A 330 10.64 14.13 -16.29
N HIS A 331 9.79 13.13 -16.05
CA HIS A 331 10.19 11.91 -15.36
C HIS A 331 10.97 11.00 -16.30
N GLU A 332 12.08 10.40 -15.85
CA GLU A 332 12.97 9.59 -16.69
C GLU A 332 13.49 10.33 -17.94
N THR A 333 13.48 11.67 -17.91
CA THR A 333 14.03 12.52 -18.97
C THR A 333 15.52 12.77 -18.69
N THR A 334 16.32 12.93 -19.74
CA THR A 334 17.71 13.40 -19.62
C THR A 334 17.86 14.78 -20.24
N ILE A 335 18.52 15.70 -19.54
CA ILE A 335 18.97 16.99 -20.07
C ILE A 335 20.46 17.13 -19.73
N PRO A 336 21.37 17.23 -20.73
CA PRO A 336 22.80 17.30 -20.48
C PRO A 336 23.19 18.35 -19.43
N GLY A 337 23.93 17.91 -18.41
CA GLY A 337 24.44 18.74 -17.31
C GLY A 337 23.43 19.11 -16.22
N ILE A 338 22.15 18.77 -16.40
CA ILE A 338 21.14 18.93 -15.35
C ILE A 338 21.00 17.61 -14.59
N PRO A 339 21.18 17.61 -13.25
CA PRO A 339 20.99 16.40 -12.47
C PRO A 339 19.56 15.86 -12.59
N ALA A 340 19.42 14.55 -12.70
CA ALA A 340 18.12 13.88 -12.81
C ALA A 340 17.22 14.15 -11.59
N GLU A 341 17.83 14.43 -10.45
CA GLU A 341 17.20 14.78 -9.17
C GLU A 341 16.49 16.14 -9.18
N VAL A 342 16.84 17.02 -10.15
CA VAL A 342 16.16 18.30 -10.39
C VAL A 342 14.92 18.09 -11.25
N LEU A 343 14.84 16.96 -11.97
CA LEU A 343 13.70 16.59 -12.81
C LEU A 343 12.66 15.81 -12.02
N SER A 344 11.57 15.41 -12.66
CA SER A 344 10.41 14.83 -11.96
C SER A 344 10.73 13.49 -11.30
N ALA A 345 10.51 13.41 -9.99
CA ALA A 345 10.69 12.19 -9.20
C ALA A 345 9.72 11.05 -9.60
N SER A 346 8.56 11.40 -10.14
CA SER A 346 7.51 10.48 -10.60
C SER A 346 6.83 11.02 -11.87
N PRO A 347 6.10 10.19 -12.63
CA PRO A 347 5.40 10.64 -13.84
C PRO A 347 4.20 11.56 -13.55
N PHE A 348 3.93 11.89 -12.29
CA PHE A 348 2.84 12.77 -11.88
C PHE A 348 3.32 14.02 -11.11
N SER A 349 4.60 14.07 -10.74
CA SER A 349 5.16 15.20 -10.00
C SER A 349 5.76 16.22 -10.94
N SER A 350 5.33 17.48 -10.83
CA SER A 350 5.96 18.60 -11.53
C SER A 350 7.37 18.84 -11.00
N CYS A 351 8.33 19.15 -11.87
CA CYS A 351 9.68 19.58 -11.53
C CYS A 351 9.94 21.06 -11.86
N LEU A 352 8.86 21.83 -12.07
CA LEU A 352 8.94 23.19 -12.61
C LEU A 352 9.74 24.13 -11.69
N GLU A 353 9.47 24.09 -10.38
CA GLU A 353 10.11 24.99 -9.42
C GLU A 353 11.55 24.56 -9.10
N GLU A 354 11.79 23.25 -9.06
CA GLU A 354 13.10 22.63 -8.92
C GLU A 354 14.03 23.06 -10.05
N LEU A 355 13.56 22.91 -11.29
CA LEU A 355 14.31 23.25 -12.50
C LEU A 355 14.53 24.77 -12.62
N ARG A 356 13.52 25.58 -12.28
CA ARG A 356 13.67 27.05 -12.19
C ARG A 356 14.75 27.44 -11.20
N ALA A 357 14.68 26.93 -9.97
CA ALA A 357 15.65 27.23 -8.92
C ALA A 357 17.07 26.81 -9.34
N HIS A 358 17.22 25.60 -9.90
CA HIS A 358 18.49 25.09 -10.35
C HIS A 358 19.14 25.98 -11.43
N LEU A 359 18.40 26.33 -12.50
CA LEU A 359 18.96 27.13 -13.58
C LEU A 359 19.34 28.55 -13.15
N VAL A 360 18.60 29.16 -12.21
CA VAL A 360 18.98 30.49 -11.68
C VAL A 360 20.20 30.43 -10.78
N ASP A 361 20.34 29.37 -9.99
CA ASP A 361 21.52 29.16 -9.14
C ASP A 361 22.78 28.98 -10.03
N VAL A 362 22.68 28.23 -11.12
CA VAL A 362 23.75 28.01 -12.12
C VAL A 362 24.16 29.32 -12.82
N GLU A 363 23.22 30.21 -13.14
CA GLU A 363 23.53 31.52 -13.74
C GLU A 363 24.30 32.45 -12.82
N SER A 364 24.01 32.40 -11.54
CA SER A 364 24.67 33.24 -10.53
C SER A 364 26.15 32.83 -10.33
N GLY A 365 26.53 31.70 -10.92
CA GLY A 365 27.85 31.09 -10.90
C GLY A 365 27.67 29.58 -10.83
N SER A 366 28.41 28.84 -11.66
CA SER A 366 28.33 27.39 -11.72
C SER A 366 29.67 26.70 -11.52
N GLU A 367 29.59 25.44 -11.10
CA GLU A 367 30.72 24.55 -10.88
C GLU A 367 30.33 23.16 -11.41
N GLU A 368 31.27 22.51 -12.11
CA GLU A 368 31.13 21.14 -12.59
C GLU A 368 31.42 20.17 -11.45
N ILE A 369 30.57 19.17 -11.28
CA ILE A 369 30.70 18.13 -10.26
C ILE A 369 31.22 16.86 -10.93
N HIS A 370 32.49 16.53 -10.67
CA HIS A 370 33.16 15.35 -11.22
C HIS A 370 33.02 14.12 -10.31
N GLU A 371 31.81 13.85 -9.82
CA GLU A 371 31.51 12.71 -8.95
C GLU A 371 30.85 11.56 -9.72
N ALA A 372 31.26 10.33 -9.44
CA ALA A 372 30.63 9.11 -9.96
C ALA A 372 30.21 8.20 -8.80
N LYS A 373 28.99 7.65 -8.87
CA LYS A 373 28.46 6.69 -7.89
C LYS A 373 28.73 5.26 -8.34
N LEU A 374 29.46 4.48 -7.54
CA LEU A 374 29.75 3.06 -7.75
C LEU A 374 29.02 2.19 -6.74
N VAL A 375 28.13 1.31 -7.20
CA VAL A 375 27.36 0.38 -6.39
C VAL A 375 27.93 -1.04 -6.53
N VAL A 376 28.44 -1.61 -5.44
CA VAL A 376 29.09 -2.92 -5.45
C VAL A 376 28.15 -4.01 -4.91
N LEU A 377 27.80 -4.97 -5.76
CA LEU A 377 26.83 -6.05 -5.50
C LEU A 377 27.44 -7.44 -5.70
N GLY A 378 26.75 -8.48 -5.24
CA GLY A 378 27.17 -9.88 -5.37
C GLY A 378 27.05 -10.68 -4.07
N ASN A 379 27.26 -12.00 -4.15
CA ASN A 379 27.08 -12.90 -3.00
C ASN A 379 27.99 -12.57 -1.82
N GLY A 380 27.56 -12.99 -0.62
CA GLY A 380 28.36 -12.90 0.59
C GLY A 380 29.72 -13.57 0.42
N ARG A 381 30.75 -13.01 1.05
CA ARG A 381 32.12 -13.55 1.06
C ARG A 381 32.83 -13.59 -0.31
N VAL A 382 32.20 -13.27 -1.44
CA VAL A 382 32.84 -13.34 -2.77
C VAL A 382 34.14 -12.51 -2.88
N GLY A 383 34.22 -11.38 -2.18
CA GLY A 383 35.42 -10.53 -2.15
C GLY A 383 35.15 -9.02 -2.26
N LYS A 384 33.89 -8.57 -2.29
CA LYS A 384 33.46 -7.16 -2.43
C LYS A 384 34.25 -6.19 -1.56
N THR A 385 34.25 -6.39 -0.25
CA THR A 385 34.97 -5.55 0.73
C THR A 385 36.45 -5.40 0.38
N GLN A 386 37.10 -6.45 -0.13
CA GLN A 386 38.51 -6.42 -0.52
C GLN A 386 38.74 -5.68 -1.84
N ILE A 387 37.79 -5.76 -2.78
CA ILE A 387 37.79 -4.95 -4.01
C ILE A 387 37.66 -3.47 -3.65
N CYS A 388 36.66 -3.12 -2.83
CA CYS A 388 36.45 -1.75 -2.36
C CYS A 388 37.72 -1.23 -1.66
N ARG A 389 38.32 -1.97 -0.72
CA ARG A 389 39.59 -1.58 -0.08
C ARG A 389 40.71 -1.26 -1.07
N ARG A 390 40.86 -2.06 -2.14
CA ARG A 390 41.87 -1.82 -3.17
C ARG A 390 41.59 -0.57 -4.00
N LEU A 391 40.33 -0.29 -4.30
CA LEU A 391 39.92 0.96 -4.95
C LEU A 391 40.24 2.19 -4.06
N ARG A 392 40.18 2.04 -2.73
CA ARG A 392 40.62 3.04 -1.74
C ARG A 392 42.15 3.10 -1.52
N GLY A 393 42.94 2.41 -2.34
CA GLY A 393 44.40 2.33 -2.18
C GLY A 393 44.90 1.53 -0.97
N LEU A 394 44.03 0.82 -0.24
CA LEU A 394 44.42 0.01 0.91
C LEU A 394 44.86 -1.40 0.51
N PRO A 395 45.81 -2.02 1.25
CA PRO A 395 46.24 -3.38 0.99
C PRO A 395 45.14 -4.40 1.35
N TYR A 396 45.26 -5.58 0.74
CA TYR A 396 44.47 -6.75 1.10
C TYR A 396 44.72 -7.14 2.57
N ASP A 397 43.65 -7.46 3.27
CA ASP A 397 43.68 -7.79 4.70
C ASP A 397 42.63 -8.88 4.99
N ASP A 398 43.09 -10.06 5.39
CA ASP A 398 42.23 -11.22 5.68
C ASP A 398 41.57 -11.17 7.05
N THR A 399 41.96 -10.22 7.91
CA THR A 399 41.36 -10.01 9.24
C THR A 399 40.10 -9.14 9.20
N VAL A 400 39.86 -8.45 8.08
CA VAL A 400 38.68 -7.60 7.90
C VAL A 400 37.43 -8.47 7.83
N ALA A 401 36.53 -8.26 8.79
CA ALA A 401 35.23 -8.92 8.81
C ALA A 401 34.42 -8.59 7.55
N SER A 402 33.53 -9.50 7.15
CA SER A 402 32.60 -9.21 6.06
C SER A 402 31.72 -8.01 6.40
N THR A 403 31.46 -7.14 5.42
CA THR A 403 30.58 -5.96 5.58
C THR A 403 29.19 -6.39 6.07
N HIS A 404 28.74 -5.79 7.17
CA HIS A 404 27.36 -5.89 7.68
C HIS A 404 26.62 -4.62 7.24
N GLY A 405 25.49 -4.72 6.54
CA GLY A 405 24.77 -3.54 6.06
C GLY A 405 25.39 -2.89 4.82
N ILE A 406 25.64 -1.57 4.84
CA ILE A 406 26.17 -0.79 3.71
C ILE A 406 27.29 0.13 4.23
N THR A 407 28.40 0.21 3.51
CA THR A 407 29.47 1.19 3.77
C THR A 407 29.60 2.12 2.59
N VAL A 408 29.61 3.44 2.84
CA VAL A 408 29.76 4.47 1.81
C VAL A 408 31.07 5.21 2.04
N THR A 409 31.92 5.30 1.00
CA THR A 409 33.19 6.02 1.04
C THR A 409 33.41 6.82 -0.24
N ALA A 410 33.90 8.05 -0.12
CA ALA A 410 34.28 8.89 -1.25
C ALA A 410 35.81 8.84 -1.42
N GLU A 411 36.29 8.48 -2.61
CA GLU A 411 37.72 8.35 -2.89
C GLU A 411 38.11 9.14 -4.14
N PRO A 412 39.25 9.84 -4.14
CA PRO A 412 39.81 10.41 -5.37
C PRO A 412 40.05 9.30 -6.41
N TRP A 413 39.73 9.58 -7.68
CA TRP A 413 39.86 8.66 -8.79
C TRP A 413 40.59 9.30 -9.98
N GLY A 414 41.32 8.49 -10.75
CA GLY A 414 42.06 8.95 -11.94
C GLY A 414 43.48 9.46 -11.67
N ASP A 415 44.13 9.97 -12.72
CA ASP A 415 45.44 10.64 -12.63
C ASP A 415 45.26 12.03 -11.97
N SER A 416 46.27 12.50 -11.24
CA SER A 416 46.27 13.70 -10.38
C SER A 416 45.92 15.04 -11.06
N THR A 417 45.51 15.04 -12.32
CA THR A 417 45.08 16.21 -13.08
C THR A 417 43.57 16.42 -13.08
N ASN A 418 42.77 15.36 -12.86
CA ASN A 418 41.31 15.48 -12.75
C ASN A 418 40.90 15.22 -11.30
N GLU A 419 40.19 16.17 -10.68
CA GLU A 419 39.62 16.03 -9.33
C GLU A 419 38.37 15.11 -9.34
N GLU A 420 38.47 13.91 -9.94
CA GLU A 420 37.35 12.98 -9.95
C GLU A 420 37.20 12.29 -8.59
N VAL A 421 35.96 12.13 -8.16
CA VAL A 421 35.64 11.45 -6.90
C VAL A 421 34.70 10.29 -7.18
N LEU A 422 35.09 9.10 -6.70
CA LEU A 422 34.30 7.88 -6.79
C LEU A 422 33.63 7.62 -5.44
N ASN A 423 32.31 7.75 -5.42
CA ASN A 423 31.46 7.43 -4.28
C ASN A 423 31.13 5.94 -4.29
N ILE A 424 31.87 5.14 -3.51
CA ILE A 424 31.79 3.68 -3.45
C ILE A 424 30.78 3.24 -2.38
N TRP A 425 29.77 2.48 -2.81
CA TRP A 425 28.76 1.85 -1.97
C TRP A 425 29.02 0.34 -1.89
N ASP A 426 29.58 -0.13 -0.76
CA ASP A 426 29.83 -1.54 -0.49
C ASP A 426 28.63 -2.17 0.24
N PHE A 427 27.83 -2.96 -0.46
CA PHE A 427 26.68 -3.65 0.10
C PHE A 427 27.07 -5.01 0.70
N GLY A 428 26.61 -5.29 1.91
CA GLY A 428 26.72 -6.60 2.54
C GLY A 428 26.00 -7.67 1.73
N GLY A 429 26.68 -8.78 1.43
CA GLY A 429 26.12 -9.86 0.58
C GLY A 429 25.23 -10.85 1.32
N GLN A 430 24.52 -10.46 2.37
CA GLN A 430 23.65 -11.37 3.13
C GLN A 430 22.17 -11.15 2.74
N ASP A 431 21.42 -12.23 2.54
CA ASP A 431 20.04 -12.22 2.03
C ASP A 431 19.07 -11.27 2.74
N ILE A 432 19.30 -11.04 4.04
CA ILE A 432 18.44 -10.27 4.92
C ILE A 432 18.47 -8.76 4.57
N TYR A 433 19.46 -8.31 3.79
CA TYR A 433 19.63 -6.89 3.45
C TYR A 433 19.05 -6.50 2.08
N HIS A 434 18.73 -7.47 1.20
CA HIS A 434 18.35 -7.20 -0.19
C HIS A 434 17.16 -6.26 -0.38
N GLY A 435 16.22 -6.24 0.55
CA GLY A 435 15.09 -5.33 0.40
C GLY A 435 15.46 -3.88 0.76
N ALA A 436 16.40 -3.61 1.66
CA ALA A 436 16.74 -2.23 2.05
C ALA A 436 17.61 -1.51 1.01
N HIS A 437 18.21 -2.24 0.07
CA HIS A 437 19.03 -1.64 -0.98
C HIS A 437 18.19 -0.75 -1.91
N THR A 438 16.89 -1.02 -2.08
CA THR A 438 16.00 -0.28 -3.00
C THR A 438 15.95 1.22 -2.71
N LEU A 439 16.23 1.61 -1.46
CA LEU A 439 16.23 2.99 -0.98
C LEU A 439 17.33 3.84 -1.61
N PHE A 440 18.41 3.21 -2.09
CA PHE A 440 19.62 3.90 -2.53
C PHE A 440 19.94 3.68 -4.01
N MET A 441 19.10 2.94 -4.75
CA MET A 441 19.42 2.45 -6.10
C MET A 441 18.74 3.19 -7.25
N LYS A 442 17.81 4.13 -6.98
CA LYS A 442 17.11 4.91 -8.01
C LYS A 442 17.87 6.15 -8.49
N THR A 443 19.14 6.01 -8.87
CA THR A 443 19.97 7.14 -9.35
C THR A 443 20.86 6.73 -10.52
N SER A 444 21.47 7.70 -11.21
CA SER A 444 22.57 7.41 -12.15
C SER A 444 23.75 6.82 -11.37
N ALA A 445 24.11 5.57 -11.64
CA ALA A 445 25.16 4.85 -10.94
C ALA A 445 25.80 3.79 -11.83
N ILE A 446 27.05 3.46 -11.52
CA ILE A 446 27.80 2.33 -12.08
C ILE A 446 27.57 1.13 -11.19
N PHE A 447 27.12 0.01 -11.74
CA PHE A 447 26.91 -1.23 -10.97
C PHE A 447 28.06 -2.20 -11.18
N LEU A 448 28.79 -2.53 -10.12
CA LEU A 448 29.82 -3.56 -10.13
C LEU A 448 29.30 -4.82 -9.47
N ILE A 449 29.13 -5.89 -10.24
CA ILE A 449 28.69 -7.20 -9.76
C ILE A 449 29.92 -8.09 -9.58
N ALA A 450 30.29 -8.36 -8.32
CA ALA A 450 31.34 -9.30 -7.99
C ALA A 450 30.78 -10.74 -7.90
N TRP A 451 31.33 -11.65 -8.69
CA TRP A 451 30.92 -13.05 -8.74
C TRP A 451 32.13 -13.99 -8.69
N HIS A 452 31.89 -15.27 -8.40
CA HIS A 452 32.91 -16.32 -8.43
C HIS A 452 32.24 -17.70 -8.57
N PRO A 453 32.79 -18.63 -9.37
CA PRO A 453 32.17 -19.93 -9.66
C PRO A 453 31.70 -20.72 -8.42
N ASP A 454 32.51 -20.76 -7.36
CA ASP A 454 32.18 -21.48 -6.11
C ASP A 454 30.92 -20.94 -5.40
N PHE A 455 30.49 -19.72 -5.71
CA PHE A 455 29.34 -19.07 -5.08
C PHE A 455 28.12 -19.02 -6.01
N GLU A 456 28.14 -19.70 -7.16
CA GLU A 456 26.99 -19.81 -8.06
C GLU A 456 26.00 -20.90 -7.64
N THR A 457 26.32 -21.70 -6.60
CA THR A 457 25.46 -22.78 -6.12
C THR A 457 24.39 -22.26 -5.17
N THR A 458 23.16 -22.71 -5.37
CA THR A 458 21.97 -21.96 -4.95
C THR A 458 21.18 -22.57 -3.78
N GLY A 459 21.73 -23.62 -3.16
CA GLY A 459 21.16 -24.26 -1.98
C GLY A 459 21.25 -23.40 -0.73
N GLU A 460 20.27 -23.53 0.18
CA GLU A 460 20.36 -22.96 1.52
C GLU A 460 21.51 -23.64 2.27
N GLN A 461 22.54 -22.87 2.61
CA GLN A 461 23.71 -23.34 3.36
C GLN A 461 23.61 -22.84 4.79
N SER A 462 23.92 -23.71 5.75
CA SER A 462 24.03 -23.33 7.15
C SER A 462 25.50 -23.18 7.56
N ALA A 463 25.90 -22.01 8.06
CA ALA A 463 27.16 -21.82 8.79
C ALA A 463 26.84 -21.31 10.20
N ASP A 464 27.45 -21.91 11.24
CA ASP A 464 27.21 -21.57 12.66
C ASP A 464 25.72 -21.62 13.08
N GLY A 465 24.94 -22.54 12.50
CA GLY A 465 23.50 -22.69 12.77
C GLY A 465 22.60 -21.71 12.00
N ILE A 466 23.13 -20.98 11.01
CA ILE A 466 22.44 -19.90 10.30
C ILE A 466 22.34 -20.20 8.81
N TRP A 467 21.12 -20.23 8.29
CA TRP A 467 20.83 -20.45 6.87
C TRP A 467 21.06 -19.17 6.04
N PHE A 468 21.79 -19.28 4.94
CA PHE A 468 21.95 -18.25 3.91
C PHE A 468 21.92 -18.92 2.54
N ARG A 469 21.57 -18.16 1.51
CA ARG A 469 21.54 -18.60 0.12
C ARG A 469 22.51 -17.77 -0.70
N ASN A 470 23.15 -18.39 -1.68
CA ASN A 470 23.82 -17.64 -2.73
C ASN A 470 22.90 -17.58 -3.95
N TYR A 471 22.97 -16.47 -4.68
CA TYR A 471 22.23 -16.31 -5.92
C TYR A 471 23.18 -16.35 -7.12
N PRO A 472 22.79 -17.00 -8.21
CA PRO A 472 23.65 -17.09 -9.39
C PRO A 472 23.74 -15.73 -10.10
N LEU A 473 24.74 -15.53 -10.95
CA LEU A 473 24.96 -14.28 -11.67
C LEU A 473 23.71 -13.75 -12.44
N PRO A 474 22.87 -14.58 -13.09
CA PRO A 474 21.62 -14.12 -13.71
C PRO A 474 20.65 -13.42 -12.74
N TYR A 475 20.62 -13.81 -11.46
CA TYR A 475 19.80 -13.14 -10.46
C TYR A 475 20.29 -11.71 -10.23
N TRP A 476 21.61 -11.52 -10.10
CA TRP A 476 22.19 -10.20 -9.85
C TRP A 476 22.04 -9.25 -11.04
N LEU A 477 22.11 -9.78 -12.27
CA LEU A 477 21.84 -9.00 -13.48
C LEU A 477 20.38 -8.54 -13.54
N GLU A 478 19.41 -9.41 -13.27
CA GLU A 478 17.99 -9.01 -13.18
C GLU A 478 17.72 -8.06 -12.00
N TYR A 479 18.39 -8.28 -10.88
CA TYR A 479 18.32 -7.40 -9.72
C TYR A 479 18.73 -5.96 -10.09
N VAL A 480 19.83 -5.78 -10.83
CA VAL A 480 20.23 -4.46 -11.34
C VAL A 480 19.22 -3.90 -12.34
N ARG A 481 18.65 -4.73 -13.24
CA ARG A 481 17.62 -4.28 -14.22
C ARG A 481 16.36 -3.74 -13.56
N THR A 482 15.94 -4.34 -12.45
CA THR A 482 14.71 -3.92 -11.75
C THR A 482 14.89 -2.67 -10.88
N LEU A 483 16.12 -2.36 -10.46
CA LEU A 483 16.40 -1.32 -9.47
C LEU A 483 17.17 -0.12 -10.01
N GLY A 484 18.06 -0.36 -10.98
CA GLY A 484 18.79 0.68 -11.69
C GLY A 484 17.98 1.25 -12.86
N ARG A 485 18.39 2.43 -13.34
CA ARG A 485 17.90 2.95 -14.63
C ARG A 485 18.25 1.97 -15.74
N LYS A 486 17.37 1.83 -16.74
CA LYS A 486 17.48 0.84 -17.84
C LYS A 486 18.84 0.87 -18.58
N ASP A 487 19.51 2.01 -18.54
CA ASP A 487 20.72 2.33 -19.27
C ASP A 487 21.94 2.54 -18.34
N CYS A 488 21.90 2.06 -17.10
CA CYS A 488 23.06 2.08 -16.21
C CYS A 488 24.21 1.18 -16.72
N PRO A 489 25.48 1.60 -16.62
CA PRO A 489 26.62 0.76 -16.96
C PRO A 489 26.84 -0.32 -15.89
N VAL A 490 27.13 -1.54 -16.35
CA VAL A 490 27.34 -2.72 -15.50
C VAL A 490 28.74 -3.30 -15.72
N ILE A 491 29.49 -3.49 -14.63
CA ILE A 491 30.80 -4.13 -14.64
C ILE A 491 30.67 -5.48 -13.93
N VAL A 492 30.97 -6.57 -14.62
CA VAL A 492 30.89 -7.92 -14.05
C VAL A 492 32.29 -8.41 -13.72
N VAL A 493 32.62 -8.48 -12.43
CA VAL A 493 33.97 -8.80 -11.95
C VAL A 493 34.01 -10.22 -11.43
N GLN A 494 34.78 -11.09 -12.08
CA GLN A 494 35.17 -12.36 -11.47
C GLN A 494 36.21 -12.09 -10.38
N ALA A 495 35.80 -12.18 -9.13
CA ALA A 495 36.67 -11.96 -7.97
C ALA A 495 37.63 -13.14 -7.76
N ARG A 496 38.64 -12.97 -6.89
CA ARG A 496 39.57 -14.05 -6.45
C ARG A 496 40.34 -14.77 -7.57
N CYS A 497 40.56 -14.12 -8.72
CA CYS A 497 41.38 -14.64 -9.82
C CYS A 497 42.89 -14.52 -9.55
N ASP A 498 43.35 -15.16 -8.47
CA ASP A 498 44.73 -15.10 -7.98
C ASP A 498 45.74 -15.62 -9.02
N ARG A 499 45.32 -16.54 -9.90
CA ARG A 499 46.13 -17.13 -10.98
C ARG A 499 45.38 -17.15 -12.33
N PRO A 500 46.10 -17.15 -13.47
CA PRO A 500 45.47 -17.16 -14.81
C PRO A 500 44.55 -18.35 -15.06
N GLU A 501 44.85 -19.52 -14.49
CA GLU A 501 44.09 -20.75 -14.75
C GLU A 501 42.70 -20.74 -14.09
N GLN A 502 42.45 -19.79 -13.17
CA GLN A 502 41.15 -19.62 -12.49
C GLN A 502 40.18 -18.73 -13.28
N GLU A 503 40.64 -18.11 -14.37
CA GLU A 503 39.81 -17.22 -15.19
C GLU A 503 38.76 -17.98 -15.97
N VAL A 504 37.51 -17.56 -15.82
CA VAL A 504 36.38 -18.05 -16.60
C VAL A 504 36.18 -17.11 -17.78
N ARG A 505 36.49 -17.59 -18.99
CA ARG A 505 36.48 -16.77 -20.22
C ARG A 505 35.10 -16.40 -20.72
N ARG A 506 34.06 -17.19 -20.40
CA ARG A 506 32.68 -16.93 -20.78
C ARG A 506 31.82 -16.89 -19.53
N LEU A 507 31.11 -15.79 -19.32
CA LEU A 507 30.19 -15.66 -18.19
C LEU A 507 29.19 -16.82 -18.17
N PRO A 508 28.81 -17.34 -16.98
CA PRO A 508 27.87 -18.44 -16.83
C PRO A 508 26.42 -17.98 -17.02
N VAL A 509 26.14 -17.17 -18.04
CA VAL A 509 24.81 -16.62 -18.36
C VAL A 509 24.52 -16.73 -19.85
N ASP A 510 23.24 -16.83 -20.19
CA ASP A 510 22.77 -16.74 -21.58
C ASP A 510 22.88 -15.31 -22.11
N ASP A 511 22.98 -15.17 -23.44
CA ASP A 511 23.17 -13.87 -24.11
C ASP A 511 22.00 -12.89 -23.84
N THR A 512 20.80 -13.39 -23.49
CA THR A 512 19.65 -12.58 -23.08
C THR A 512 19.90 -11.78 -21.79
N PHE A 513 20.80 -12.22 -20.91
CA PHE A 513 21.17 -11.50 -19.70
C PHE A 513 22.24 -10.43 -19.94
N LEU A 514 22.80 -10.36 -21.15
CA LEU A 514 23.88 -9.43 -21.50
C LEU A 514 23.39 -8.19 -22.24
N THR A 515 22.07 -7.99 -22.37
CA THR A 515 21.43 -6.88 -23.09
C THR A 515 21.39 -5.57 -22.29
N PHE A 516 22.52 -5.15 -21.74
CA PHE A 516 22.68 -3.82 -21.13
C PHE A 516 23.30 -2.86 -22.16
N SER A 517 22.96 -1.57 -22.05
CA SER A 517 23.53 -0.54 -22.95
C SER A 517 25.05 -0.43 -22.82
N SER A 518 25.58 -0.70 -21.62
CA SER A 518 27.01 -0.82 -21.35
C SER A 518 27.26 -1.95 -20.35
N LEU A 519 27.93 -3.02 -20.79
CA LEU A 519 28.35 -4.13 -19.92
C LEU A 519 29.79 -4.53 -20.20
N LYS A 520 30.63 -4.56 -19.16
CA LYS A 520 32.05 -4.93 -19.26
C LYS A 520 32.40 -6.06 -18.27
N PRO A 521 32.72 -7.27 -18.75
CA PRO A 521 33.24 -8.33 -17.89
C PRO A 521 34.75 -8.17 -17.69
N CYS A 522 35.24 -8.38 -16.47
CA CYS A 522 36.68 -8.44 -16.18
C CYS A 522 36.98 -9.40 -15.02
N TRP A 523 38.27 -9.68 -14.79
CA TRP A 523 38.77 -10.53 -13.71
C TRP A 523 39.67 -9.73 -12.78
N TYR A 524 39.52 -9.93 -11.48
CA TYR A 524 40.32 -9.21 -10.49
C TYR A 524 40.64 -10.04 -9.26
N SER A 525 41.92 -10.01 -8.84
CA SER A 525 42.36 -10.51 -7.55
C SER A 525 42.78 -9.35 -6.66
N ALA A 526 41.98 -9.06 -5.64
CA ALA A 526 42.36 -8.10 -4.60
C ALA A 526 43.59 -8.58 -3.80
N ARG A 527 43.79 -9.89 -3.66
CA ARG A 527 44.93 -10.46 -2.91
C ARG A 527 46.26 -10.22 -3.61
N LYS A 528 46.33 -10.49 -4.92
CA LYS A 528 47.55 -10.32 -5.73
C LYS A 528 47.61 -8.99 -6.47
N ASN A 529 46.55 -8.19 -6.38
CA ASN A 529 46.32 -6.99 -7.19
C ASN A 529 46.43 -7.27 -8.71
N ARG A 530 46.07 -8.49 -9.12
CA ARG A 530 46.15 -8.95 -10.52
C ARG A 530 44.86 -8.56 -11.25
N GLY A 531 44.99 -7.99 -12.44
CA GLY A 531 43.85 -7.51 -13.24
C GLY A 531 43.41 -6.07 -12.90
N GLN A 532 44.20 -5.32 -12.12
CA GLN A 532 43.86 -3.94 -11.73
C GLN A 532 43.63 -3.02 -12.96
N GLY A 533 44.49 -3.11 -13.98
CA GLY A 533 44.32 -2.31 -15.21
C GLY A 533 42.97 -2.56 -15.87
N ALA A 534 42.58 -3.82 -16.06
CA ALA A 534 41.29 -4.16 -16.66
C ALA A 534 40.07 -3.68 -15.85
N LEU A 535 40.16 -3.68 -14.51
CA LEU A 535 39.11 -3.12 -13.66
C LEU A 535 39.04 -1.59 -13.78
N ASN A 536 40.20 -0.92 -13.78
CA ASN A 536 40.27 0.54 -13.93
C ASN A 536 39.76 0.99 -15.30
N ASP A 537 40.15 0.30 -16.37
CA ASP A 537 39.67 0.58 -17.74
C ASP A 537 38.14 0.45 -17.80
N ALA A 538 37.59 -0.65 -17.25
CA ALA A 538 36.14 -0.85 -17.22
C ALA A 538 35.39 0.22 -16.42
N LEU A 539 35.97 0.70 -15.31
CA LEU A 539 35.42 1.81 -14.53
C LEU A 539 35.48 3.14 -15.30
N GLN A 540 36.61 3.44 -15.92
CA GLN A 540 36.80 4.64 -16.73
C GLN A 540 35.80 4.70 -17.88
N ASP A 541 35.67 3.60 -18.61
CA ASP A 541 34.71 3.44 -19.70
C ASP A 541 33.25 3.65 -19.25
N ALA A 542 32.90 3.17 -18.04
CA ALA A 542 31.58 3.36 -17.47
C ALA A 542 31.31 4.82 -17.08
N ILE A 543 32.31 5.52 -16.54
CA ILE A 543 32.25 6.96 -16.23
C ILE A 543 32.09 7.77 -17.52
N GLU A 544 32.88 7.49 -18.55
CA GLU A 544 32.81 8.16 -19.85
C GLU A 544 31.47 7.92 -20.54
N TYR A 545 30.94 6.70 -20.46
CA TYR A 545 29.60 6.39 -20.97
C TYR A 545 28.53 7.25 -20.30
N LEU A 546 28.51 7.34 -18.97
CA LEU A 546 27.57 8.20 -18.25
C LEU A 546 27.71 9.67 -18.64
N ARG A 547 28.94 10.19 -18.75
CA ARG A 547 29.20 11.58 -19.14
C ARG A 547 28.79 11.88 -20.57
N SER A 548 29.00 10.96 -21.50
CA SER A 548 28.60 11.14 -22.90
C SER A 548 27.08 11.24 -23.06
N ARG A 549 26.33 10.57 -22.17
CA ARG A 549 24.86 10.52 -22.19
C ARG A 549 24.24 11.67 -21.39
N ASP A 550 24.63 11.82 -20.12
CA ASP A 550 24.03 12.76 -19.17
C ASP A 550 24.72 14.14 -19.16
N GLY A 551 25.89 14.27 -19.81
CA GLY A 551 26.77 15.42 -19.60
C GLY A 551 27.48 15.37 -18.24
N ILE A 552 28.30 16.38 -17.97
CA ILE A 552 28.89 16.60 -16.65
C ILE A 552 27.92 17.44 -15.85
N VAL A 553 27.56 16.97 -14.65
CA VAL A 553 26.59 17.65 -13.79
C VAL A 553 27.12 19.03 -13.40
N THR A 554 26.30 20.05 -13.61
CA THR A 554 26.64 21.43 -13.30
C THR A 554 25.67 21.94 -12.24
N ILE A 555 26.18 22.45 -11.12
CA ILE A 555 25.35 23.05 -10.06
C ILE A 555 25.80 24.48 -9.74
N GLY A 556 24.93 25.25 -9.09
CA GLY A 556 25.30 26.59 -8.63
C GLY A 556 26.42 26.56 -7.58
N VAL A 557 27.32 27.55 -7.60
CA VAL A 557 28.47 27.65 -6.69
C VAL A 557 28.06 27.60 -5.21
N GLY A 558 26.92 28.20 -4.86
CA GLY A 558 26.36 28.10 -3.50
C GLY A 558 26.08 26.65 -3.09
N ARG A 559 25.42 25.89 -3.97
CA ARG A 559 25.11 24.46 -3.75
C ARG A 559 26.39 23.64 -3.60
N ALA A 560 27.39 23.89 -4.44
CA ALA A 560 28.69 23.21 -4.37
C ALA A 560 29.47 23.49 -3.07
N LYS A 561 29.36 24.71 -2.51
CA LYS A 561 29.94 25.03 -1.19
C LYS A 561 29.26 24.25 -0.07
N VAL A 562 27.92 24.16 -0.08
CA VAL A 562 27.16 23.39 0.91
C VAL A 562 27.51 21.91 0.83
N LEU A 563 27.55 21.34 -0.37
CA LEU A 563 27.98 19.96 -0.63
C LEU A 563 29.34 19.68 0.03
N ARG A 564 30.39 20.42 -0.37
CA ARG A 564 31.74 20.25 0.18
C ARG A 564 31.80 20.44 1.69
N ARG A 565 30.99 21.35 2.25
CA ARG A 565 30.95 21.59 3.70
C ARG A 565 30.37 20.40 4.46
N LEU A 566 29.28 19.81 3.96
CA LEU A 566 28.68 18.61 4.55
C LEU A 566 29.64 17.43 4.46
N GLU A 567 30.32 17.25 3.34
CA GLU A 567 31.33 16.20 3.19
C GLU A 567 32.52 16.40 4.12
N ALA A 568 33.00 17.62 4.28
CA ALA A 568 34.08 17.93 5.22
C ALA A 568 33.70 17.57 6.67
N TRP A 569 32.47 17.92 7.10
CA TRP A 569 31.96 17.53 8.41
C TRP A 569 31.84 16.01 8.57
N ARG A 570 31.32 15.32 7.56
CA ARG A 570 31.24 13.86 7.56
C ARG A 570 32.62 13.23 7.69
N ASN A 571 33.59 13.69 6.91
CA ASN A 571 34.94 13.15 6.89
C ASN A 571 35.68 13.41 8.22
N GLU A 572 35.50 14.59 8.82
CA GLU A 572 36.04 14.93 10.14
C GLU A 572 35.47 14.00 11.22
N ASP A 573 34.15 13.79 11.25
CA ASP A 573 33.49 12.87 12.18
C ASP A 573 33.96 11.42 11.99
N LEU A 574 34.19 10.98 10.76
CA LEU A 574 34.67 9.62 10.48
C LEU A 574 36.06 9.32 11.07
N THR A 575 36.87 10.35 11.38
CA THR A 575 38.16 10.17 12.09
C THR A 575 38.01 9.91 13.59
N HIS A 576 36.81 10.13 14.15
CA HIS A 576 36.51 9.97 15.56
C HIS A 576 35.63 8.74 15.82
N PRO A 577 35.70 8.13 17.02
CA PRO A 577 34.77 7.08 17.42
C PRO A 577 33.32 7.62 17.45
N PRO A 578 32.29 6.78 17.19
CA PRO A 578 30.90 7.23 17.04
C PRO A 578 30.35 8.11 18.18
N THR A 579 30.82 7.91 19.40
CA THR A 579 30.41 8.67 20.60
C THR A 579 30.94 10.11 20.64
N GLU A 580 31.98 10.41 19.86
CA GLU A 580 32.66 11.72 19.82
C GLU A 580 32.30 12.54 18.56
N ARG A 581 31.50 11.97 17.66
CA ARG A 581 31.07 12.60 16.40
C ARG A 581 30.05 13.71 16.64
N LEU A 582 30.32 14.90 16.10
CA LEU A 582 29.58 16.14 16.35
C LEU A 582 28.44 16.39 15.36
N TYR A 583 28.59 15.96 14.12
CA TYR A 583 27.72 16.31 12.99
C TYR A 583 26.92 15.12 12.46
N ARG A 584 26.65 14.10 13.29
CA ARG A 584 25.88 12.90 12.90
C ARG A 584 24.52 13.23 12.26
N THR A 585 23.84 14.24 12.79
CA THR A 585 22.57 14.77 12.26
C THR A 585 22.55 16.29 12.30
N LEU A 586 21.82 16.92 11.38
CA LEU A 586 21.54 18.35 11.34
C LEU A 586 20.03 18.61 11.47
N SER A 587 19.64 19.75 12.03
CA SER A 587 18.28 20.29 11.91
C SER A 587 18.10 21.01 10.58
N GLN A 588 16.84 21.22 10.17
CA GLN A 588 16.53 22.08 9.03
C GLN A 588 17.03 23.52 9.23
N GLU A 589 16.93 24.06 10.46
CA GLU A 589 17.41 25.41 10.77
C GLU A 589 18.94 25.54 10.57
N GLU A 590 19.69 24.52 11.02
CA GLU A 590 21.15 24.46 10.83
C GLU A 590 21.51 24.38 9.34
N PHE A 591 20.78 23.57 8.57
CA PHE A 591 20.98 23.44 7.13
C PHE A 591 20.58 24.71 6.36
N HIS A 592 19.48 25.38 6.75
CA HIS A 592 19.07 26.66 6.17
C HIS A 592 20.11 27.73 6.44
N SER A 593 20.62 27.82 7.68
CA SER A 593 21.71 28.75 8.01
C SER A 593 22.98 28.48 7.20
N LEU A 594 23.31 27.20 6.97
CA LEU A 594 24.42 26.81 6.10
C LEU A 594 24.18 27.28 4.64
N CYS A 595 22.96 27.15 4.13
CA CYS A 595 22.61 27.62 2.80
C CYS A 595 22.69 29.15 2.69
N GLU A 596 22.21 29.88 3.70
CA GLU A 596 22.30 31.34 3.77
C GLU A 596 23.76 31.83 3.80
N GLN A 597 24.61 31.17 4.60
CA GLN A 597 26.03 31.48 4.69
C GLN A 597 26.78 31.21 3.37
N ALA A 598 26.43 30.14 2.65
CA ALA A 598 27.02 29.83 1.36
C ALA A 598 26.66 30.88 0.29
N GLY A 599 25.42 31.39 0.36
CA GLY A 599 24.83 32.34 -0.60
C GLY A 599 24.55 31.71 -1.97
N GLY A 600 23.64 32.31 -2.75
CA GLY A 600 23.35 31.84 -4.11
C GLY A 600 22.59 30.52 -4.19
N ILE A 601 21.73 30.24 -3.20
CA ILE A 601 20.82 29.08 -3.17
C ILE A 601 19.40 29.61 -3.01
N ARG A 602 18.56 29.44 -4.03
CA ARG A 602 17.15 29.90 -3.98
C ARG A 602 16.20 28.95 -3.28
N SER A 603 16.49 27.65 -3.33
CA SER A 603 15.68 26.63 -2.66
C SER A 603 16.53 25.64 -1.89
N PRO A 604 16.68 25.83 -0.57
CA PRO A 604 17.30 24.86 0.33
C PRO A 604 16.61 23.49 0.28
N GLU A 605 15.28 23.43 0.21
CA GLU A 605 14.53 22.16 0.21
C GLU A 605 14.82 21.30 -1.04
N HIS A 606 14.89 21.93 -2.21
CA HIS A 606 15.24 21.22 -3.45
C HIS A 606 16.72 20.81 -3.46
N LEU A 607 17.61 21.63 -2.89
CA LEU A 607 19.01 21.24 -2.68
C LEU A 607 19.10 20.03 -1.75
N LEU A 608 18.30 19.99 -0.67
CA LEU A 608 18.31 18.89 0.28
C LEU A 608 17.84 17.57 -0.37
N THR A 609 16.81 17.64 -1.21
CA THR A 609 16.35 16.51 -2.02
C THR A 609 17.42 16.03 -3.00
N TYR A 610 18.11 16.97 -3.67
CA TYR A 610 19.26 16.67 -4.52
C TYR A 610 20.38 15.94 -3.75
N LEU A 611 20.78 16.47 -2.58
CA LEU A 611 21.83 15.88 -1.74
C LEU A 611 21.44 14.51 -1.18
N HIS A 612 20.16 14.32 -0.86
CA HIS A 612 19.63 13.03 -0.43
C HIS A 612 19.80 11.96 -1.51
N ASN A 613 19.36 12.28 -2.73
CA ASN A 613 19.43 11.37 -3.85
C ASN A 613 20.89 11.10 -4.27
N LEU A 614 21.75 12.12 -4.26
CA LEU A 614 23.20 11.95 -4.46
C LEU A 614 23.82 11.02 -3.39
N GLY A 615 23.17 10.88 -2.25
CA GLY A 615 23.61 10.02 -1.15
C GLY A 615 24.67 10.69 -0.27
N VAL A 616 24.68 12.02 -0.24
CA VAL A 616 25.51 12.82 0.68
C VAL A 616 24.87 12.82 2.05
N VAL A 617 23.55 12.97 2.09
CA VAL A 617 22.73 12.95 3.30
C VAL A 617 21.60 11.94 3.17
N PHE A 618 20.98 11.56 4.28
CA PHE A 618 19.68 10.89 4.26
C PHE A 618 18.63 11.84 4.85
N TYR A 619 17.62 12.16 4.03
CA TYR A 619 16.54 13.06 4.41
C TYR A 619 15.25 12.63 3.71
N GLN A 620 14.15 12.65 4.45
CA GLN A 620 12.81 12.45 3.91
C GLN A 620 11.86 13.43 4.60
N PRO A 621 11.06 14.21 3.85
CA PRO A 621 10.10 15.14 4.43
C PRO A 621 9.13 14.45 5.40
N ASP A 622 8.76 15.15 6.48
CA ASP A 622 7.83 14.71 7.53
C ASP A 622 8.26 13.48 8.33
N LEU A 623 9.44 12.94 8.04
CA LEU A 623 10.09 11.86 8.77
C LEU A 623 11.26 12.42 9.56
N PHE A 624 11.71 11.70 10.59
CA PHE A 624 12.84 12.12 11.43
C PHE A 624 12.63 13.41 12.24
N LYS A 625 11.39 13.92 12.36
CA LYS A 625 11.13 15.31 12.79
C LYS A 625 11.90 16.33 11.93
N ASN A 626 12.02 16.03 10.64
CA ASN A 626 12.79 16.81 9.68
C ASN A 626 14.28 16.96 10.03
N ARG A 627 14.87 15.95 10.70
CA ARG A 627 16.32 15.84 10.85
C ARG A 627 16.96 15.34 9.55
N ILE A 628 18.16 15.83 9.29
CA ILE A 628 19.00 15.45 8.15
C ILE A 628 20.13 14.58 8.69
N ILE A 629 20.24 13.33 8.22
CA ILE A 629 21.27 12.40 8.68
C ILE A 629 22.50 12.56 7.78
N LEU A 630 23.64 12.90 8.36
CA LEU A 630 24.91 13.02 7.65
C LEU A 630 25.78 11.77 7.81
N ASP A 631 25.80 11.20 9.03
CA ASP A 631 26.48 9.92 9.30
C ASP A 631 25.55 8.74 8.98
N GLN A 632 25.51 8.39 7.69
CA GLN A 632 24.67 7.30 7.18
C GLN A 632 25.11 5.92 7.72
N SER A 633 26.41 5.71 7.95
CA SER A 633 26.91 4.45 8.49
C SER A 633 26.39 4.21 9.90
N TRP A 634 26.45 5.25 10.76
CA TRP A 634 25.86 5.21 12.10
C TRP A 634 24.37 4.91 12.09
N ALA A 635 23.60 5.54 11.20
CA ALA A 635 22.16 5.32 11.11
C ALA A 635 21.83 3.90 10.60
N LEU A 636 22.55 3.42 9.60
CA LEU A 636 22.38 2.09 9.03
C LEU A 636 22.79 0.99 10.01
N ASP A 637 23.89 1.17 10.76
CA ASP A 637 24.31 0.26 11.83
C ASP A 637 23.19 0.10 12.87
N ALA A 638 22.55 1.20 13.25
CA ALA A 638 21.46 1.17 14.21
C ALA A 638 20.20 0.49 13.66
N VAL A 639 19.82 0.77 12.40
CA VAL A 639 18.70 0.11 11.71
C VAL A 639 18.93 -1.40 11.58
N TYR A 640 20.14 -1.79 11.18
CA TYR A 640 20.50 -3.19 10.99
C TYR A 640 20.83 -3.93 12.30
N ALA A 641 20.94 -3.23 13.43
CA ALA A 641 21.09 -3.85 14.74
C ALA A 641 19.93 -4.80 15.10
N VAL A 642 18.73 -4.57 14.54
CA VAL A 642 17.56 -5.47 14.66
C VAL A 642 17.79 -6.81 13.96
N LEU A 643 18.61 -6.79 12.91
CA LEU A 643 19.02 -7.97 12.13
C LEU A 643 20.35 -8.56 12.62
N ASP A 644 20.97 -7.96 13.66
CA ASP A 644 22.21 -8.45 14.25
C ASP A 644 21.98 -9.82 14.92
N ARG A 645 22.61 -10.81 14.31
CA ARG A 645 22.47 -12.26 14.55
C ARG A 645 22.88 -12.66 15.98
N GLN A 646 23.68 -11.86 16.68
CA GLN A 646 24.17 -12.16 18.03
C GLN A 646 23.43 -11.43 19.15
N LYS A 647 22.60 -10.42 18.82
CA LYS A 647 21.96 -9.53 19.81
C LYS A 647 20.44 -9.66 19.80
N ALA A 648 19.76 -8.80 19.06
CA ALA A 648 18.30 -8.71 19.06
C ALA A 648 17.64 -9.86 18.29
N TYR A 649 18.29 -10.34 17.23
CA TYR A 649 17.72 -11.28 16.26
C TYR A 649 17.09 -12.55 16.89
N PRO A 650 17.77 -13.30 17.79
CA PRO A 650 17.18 -14.53 18.36
C PRO A 650 15.92 -14.26 19.19
N LEU A 651 15.87 -13.12 19.89
CA LEU A 651 14.73 -12.72 20.71
C LEU A 651 13.54 -12.32 19.83
N ILE A 652 13.76 -11.55 18.78
CA ILE A 652 12.71 -11.13 17.84
C ILE A 652 12.14 -12.34 17.09
N LEU A 653 13.01 -13.28 16.67
CA LEU A 653 12.58 -14.51 16.02
C LEU A 653 11.72 -15.37 16.97
N SER A 654 12.11 -15.49 18.24
CA SER A 654 11.30 -16.18 19.25
C SER A 654 9.93 -15.53 19.49
N GLN A 655 9.81 -14.23 19.19
CA GLN A 655 8.58 -13.44 19.24
C GLN A 655 7.87 -13.35 17.88
N ARG A 656 8.21 -14.24 16.93
CA ARG A 656 7.61 -14.29 15.58
C ARG A 656 7.71 -12.97 14.82
N GLY A 657 8.86 -12.28 14.93
CA GLY A 657 9.12 -11.02 14.21
C GLY A 657 8.69 -9.75 14.95
N ARG A 658 8.14 -9.88 16.17
CA ARG A 658 7.64 -8.77 16.99
C ARG A 658 8.71 -8.22 17.92
N PHE A 659 8.73 -6.90 18.12
CA PHE A 659 9.62 -6.24 19.08
C PHE A 659 9.10 -4.85 19.47
N SER A 660 9.75 -4.23 20.46
CA SER A 660 9.45 -2.85 20.90
C SER A 660 10.73 -2.04 21.05
N GLN A 661 10.60 -0.71 21.15
CA GLN A 661 11.73 0.18 21.43
C GLN A 661 12.51 -0.27 22.68
N SER A 662 11.80 -0.64 23.75
CA SER A 662 12.41 -1.08 25.01
C SER A 662 13.23 -2.36 24.87
N LEU A 663 12.82 -3.29 23.99
CA LEU A 663 13.60 -4.50 23.71
C LEU A 663 14.91 -4.16 22.99
N LEU A 664 14.87 -3.27 22.01
CA LEU A 664 16.07 -2.85 21.29
C LEU A 664 17.01 -2.04 22.18
N ALA A 665 16.49 -1.15 23.03
CA ALA A 665 17.28 -0.38 24.00
C ALA A 665 18.16 -1.27 24.89
N ILE A 666 17.67 -2.43 25.32
CA ILE A 666 18.43 -3.34 26.21
C ILE A 666 19.27 -4.38 25.47
N THR A 667 19.04 -4.63 24.18
CA THR A 667 19.73 -5.67 23.41
C THR A 667 20.79 -5.09 22.48
N ALA A 668 20.43 -4.07 21.70
CA ALA A 668 21.24 -3.56 20.60
C ALA A 668 21.50 -2.06 20.65
N TRP A 669 20.63 -1.27 21.30
CA TRP A 669 20.68 0.18 21.35
C TRP A 669 21.05 0.77 22.72
N ARG A 670 21.86 0.04 23.53
CA ARG A 670 22.24 0.48 24.89
C ARG A 670 22.96 1.83 24.92
N ASP A 671 23.75 2.10 23.89
CA ASP A 671 24.61 3.28 23.80
C ASP A 671 23.93 4.45 23.07
N TYR A 672 22.65 4.33 22.71
CA TYR A 672 21.89 5.35 21.98
C TYR A 672 20.81 5.98 22.86
N SER A 673 20.65 7.29 22.74
CA SER A 673 19.62 8.06 23.43
C SER A 673 18.21 7.72 22.94
N ASP A 674 17.19 7.97 23.77
CA ASP A 674 15.78 7.75 23.39
C ASP A 674 15.37 8.52 22.13
N SER A 675 15.96 9.70 21.88
CA SER A 675 15.72 10.48 20.66
C SER A 675 16.30 9.80 19.42
N GLU A 676 17.49 9.21 19.52
CA GLU A 676 18.12 8.48 18.42
C GLU A 676 17.39 7.16 18.15
N GLN A 677 16.96 6.45 19.19
CA GLN A 677 16.16 5.23 19.03
C GLN A 677 14.84 5.48 18.28
N ARG A 678 14.13 6.58 18.60
CA ARG A 678 12.92 6.98 17.88
C ARG A 678 13.23 7.38 16.43
N LEU A 679 14.37 8.03 16.20
CA LEU A 679 14.86 8.36 14.85
C LEU A 679 15.04 7.06 14.04
N PHE A 680 15.72 6.05 14.58
CA PHE A 680 15.94 4.78 13.88
C PHE A 680 14.65 4.02 13.61
N LEU A 681 13.69 3.99 14.55
CA LEU A 681 12.39 3.37 14.30
C LEU A 681 11.65 4.07 13.15
N SER A 682 11.62 5.40 13.14
CA SER A 682 11.03 6.14 12.02
C SER A 682 11.75 5.88 10.69
N LEU A 683 13.06 5.64 10.72
CA LEU A 683 13.86 5.28 9.54
C LEU A 683 13.43 3.91 9.02
N MET A 684 13.34 2.93 9.91
CA MET A 684 12.92 1.58 9.57
C MET A 684 11.48 1.55 9.01
N GLU A 685 10.57 2.36 9.55
CA GLU A 685 9.20 2.48 9.06
C GLU A 685 9.16 3.10 7.67
N SER A 686 9.83 4.25 7.45
CA SER A 686 9.84 4.92 6.15
C SER A 686 10.49 4.08 5.06
N CYS A 687 11.47 3.27 5.45
CA CYS A 687 12.21 2.37 4.58
C CYS A 687 11.44 1.08 4.25
N GLY A 688 10.24 0.86 4.82
CA GLY A 688 9.49 -0.38 4.64
C GLY A 688 10.24 -1.61 5.18
N ILE A 689 11.00 -1.44 6.26
CA ILE A 689 11.69 -2.50 6.99
C ILE A 689 10.78 -3.02 8.11
N ILE A 690 9.99 -2.13 8.72
CA ILE A 690 9.07 -2.45 9.82
C ILE A 690 7.75 -1.72 9.62
N PHE A 691 6.71 -2.15 10.34
CA PHE A 691 5.47 -1.40 10.50
C PHE A 691 4.94 -1.53 11.93
N VAL A 692 4.14 -0.54 12.37
CA VAL A 692 3.46 -0.58 13.67
C VAL A 692 2.40 -1.68 13.67
N HIS A 693 2.58 -2.69 14.52
CA HIS A 693 1.61 -3.77 14.72
C HIS A 693 0.59 -3.43 15.81
N ARG A 694 1.04 -2.78 16.89
CA ARG A 694 0.19 -2.28 17.97
C ARG A 694 0.69 -0.93 18.44
N GLU A 695 -0.23 0.03 18.55
CA GLU A 695 0.05 1.35 19.12
C GLU A 695 0.37 1.26 20.61
N ALA A 696 1.08 2.26 21.15
CA ALA A 696 1.28 2.36 22.58
C ALA A 696 -0.07 2.51 23.31
N GLU A 697 -0.23 1.85 24.45
CA GLU A 697 -1.37 2.02 25.34
C GLU A 697 -0.89 2.63 26.67
N PRO A 698 -0.91 3.97 26.82
CA PRO A 698 -0.35 4.65 28.00
C PRO A 698 -1.01 4.22 29.31
N LYS A 699 -2.30 3.88 29.28
CA LYS A 699 -3.05 3.40 30.45
C LYS A 699 -2.60 2.02 30.94
N LEU A 700 -2.04 1.21 30.05
CA LEU A 700 -1.55 -0.14 30.34
C LEU A 700 -0.01 -0.22 30.40
N GLU A 701 0.69 0.92 30.29
CA GLU A 701 2.16 0.95 30.18
C GLU A 701 2.69 -0.04 29.12
N LEU A 702 1.96 -0.19 28.00
CA LEU A 702 2.39 -1.02 26.88
C LEU A 702 3.05 -0.13 25.82
N PRO A 703 4.33 -0.38 25.49
CA PRO A 703 4.98 0.35 24.41
C PRO A 703 4.43 -0.08 23.05
N THR A 704 4.64 0.77 22.04
CA THR A 704 4.40 0.45 20.64
C THR A 704 5.13 -0.85 20.26
N GLU A 705 4.43 -1.75 19.59
CA GLU A 705 4.95 -3.03 19.10
C GLU A 705 5.05 -2.97 17.58
N TYR A 706 6.21 -3.35 17.07
CA TYR A 706 6.57 -3.33 15.66
C TYR A 706 6.71 -4.75 15.12
N LEU A 707 6.44 -4.91 13.82
CA LEU A 707 6.70 -6.13 13.06
C LEU A 707 7.73 -5.86 11.97
N ALA A 708 8.75 -6.72 11.86
CA ALA A 708 9.70 -6.73 10.75
C ALA A 708 9.35 -7.88 9.77
N PRO A 709 8.90 -7.61 8.53
CA PRO A 709 8.43 -8.68 7.65
C PRO A 709 9.52 -9.70 7.26
N ASP A 710 10.77 -9.27 7.16
CA ASP A 710 11.92 -10.15 6.89
C ASP A 710 12.19 -11.17 8.03
N LEU A 711 11.69 -10.88 9.24
CA LEU A 711 11.82 -11.71 10.44
C LEU A 711 10.53 -12.47 10.80
N LEU A 712 9.50 -12.37 9.96
CA LEU A 712 8.27 -13.15 10.14
C LEU A 712 8.55 -14.65 9.95
N PRO A 713 7.79 -15.51 10.64
CA PRO A 713 7.95 -16.94 10.47
C PRO A 713 7.50 -17.41 9.08
N ARG A 714 7.85 -18.65 8.70
CA ARG A 714 7.31 -19.30 7.49
C ARG A 714 5.83 -19.65 7.67
N ARG A 715 5.15 -19.92 6.54
CA ARG A 715 3.70 -20.18 6.48
C ARG A 715 3.25 -21.31 7.41
N GLU A 716 4.08 -22.33 7.60
CA GLU A 716 3.76 -23.50 8.42
C GLU A 716 3.53 -23.13 9.89
N ALA A 717 4.24 -22.13 10.40
CA ALA A 717 4.16 -21.70 11.80
C ALA A 717 2.88 -20.90 12.13
N VAL A 718 2.14 -20.47 11.11
CA VAL A 718 0.87 -19.75 11.24
C VAL A 718 -0.32 -20.57 10.74
N ALA A 719 -0.11 -21.84 10.35
CA ALA A 719 -1.15 -22.72 9.84
C ALA A 719 -2.35 -22.83 10.82
N ASP A 720 -2.09 -22.99 12.11
CA ASP A 720 -3.14 -23.04 13.14
C ASP A 720 -3.93 -21.73 13.26
N GLN A 721 -3.28 -20.59 13.01
CA GLN A 721 -3.96 -19.29 13.02
C GLN A 721 -4.86 -19.11 11.80
N LEU A 722 -4.50 -19.74 10.67
CA LEU A 722 -5.27 -19.70 9.42
C LEU A 722 -6.38 -20.75 9.40
N ALA A 723 -6.26 -21.82 10.19
CA ALA A 723 -7.25 -22.89 10.28
C ALA A 723 -8.64 -22.33 10.67
N GLY A 724 -9.67 -22.70 9.89
CA GLY A 724 -11.05 -22.25 10.12
C GLY A 724 -11.33 -20.80 9.72
N ARG A 725 -10.34 -20.03 9.25
CA ARG A 725 -10.53 -18.66 8.73
C ARG A 725 -10.92 -18.63 7.26
N TRP A 726 -10.81 -19.75 6.56
CA TRP A 726 -11.22 -19.93 5.17
C TRP A 726 -12.44 -20.86 5.10
N SER A 727 -13.44 -20.51 4.30
CA SER A 727 -14.63 -21.36 4.08
C SER A 727 -14.49 -22.10 2.76
N ASP A 728 -14.52 -23.43 2.75
CA ASP A 728 -14.51 -24.20 1.49
C ASP A 728 -15.85 -24.07 0.72
N HIS A 729 -16.89 -23.53 1.37
CA HIS A 729 -18.22 -23.36 0.79
C HIS A 729 -18.44 -21.97 0.18
N ASP A 730 -17.62 -20.98 0.54
CA ASP A 730 -17.77 -19.61 0.03
C ASP A 730 -17.06 -19.48 -1.32
N ARG A 731 -17.72 -18.81 -2.27
CA ARG A 731 -17.10 -18.49 -3.56
C ARG A 731 -15.84 -17.66 -3.31
N SER A 732 -14.73 -18.11 -3.91
CA SER A 732 -13.47 -17.40 -3.92
C SER A 732 -13.23 -16.78 -5.29
N TRP A 733 -12.58 -15.63 -5.30
CA TRP A 733 -12.11 -14.95 -6.49
C TRP A 733 -10.60 -14.78 -6.38
N ARG A 734 -9.92 -14.88 -7.50
CA ARG A 734 -8.47 -14.89 -7.55
C ARG A 734 -7.91 -13.88 -8.55
N LEU A 735 -6.80 -13.27 -8.17
CA LEU A 735 -5.99 -12.39 -8.99
C LEU A 735 -4.52 -12.85 -8.89
N GLU A 736 -3.87 -13.10 -10.02
CA GLU A 736 -2.49 -13.58 -10.08
C GLU A 736 -1.63 -12.70 -10.97
N TYR A 737 -0.49 -12.23 -10.43
CA TYR A 737 0.57 -11.58 -11.20
C TYR A 737 1.76 -12.52 -11.31
N ASP A 738 2.20 -12.82 -12.53
CA ASP A 738 3.36 -13.67 -12.79
C ASP A 738 4.58 -12.81 -13.15
N TYR A 739 5.68 -12.99 -12.42
CA TYR A 739 6.87 -12.14 -12.51
C TYR A 739 8.03 -12.93 -13.12
N PRO A 740 8.61 -12.43 -14.24
CA PRO A 740 9.87 -12.93 -14.78
C PRO A 740 11.03 -12.85 -13.78
N PHE A 741 10.98 -11.87 -12.88
CA PHE A 741 11.84 -11.77 -11.72
C PHE A 741 11.06 -11.19 -10.54
N LEU A 742 10.72 -12.02 -9.55
CA LEU A 742 10.02 -11.62 -8.34
C LEU A 742 11.03 -11.08 -7.32
N HIS A 743 11.22 -9.76 -7.33
CA HIS A 743 12.18 -9.10 -6.45
C HIS A 743 11.86 -9.38 -4.95
N PRO A 744 12.84 -9.80 -4.11
CA PRO A 744 12.57 -10.16 -2.71
C PRO A 744 11.94 -9.04 -1.85
N GLY A 745 12.29 -7.79 -2.16
CA GLY A 745 11.71 -6.61 -1.51
C GLY A 745 10.24 -6.32 -1.83
N LEU A 746 9.66 -6.92 -2.88
CA LEU A 746 8.28 -6.62 -3.31
C LEU A 746 7.26 -7.04 -2.25
N MET A 747 7.29 -8.32 -1.83
CA MET A 747 6.38 -8.83 -0.81
C MET A 747 6.58 -8.10 0.52
N ARG A 748 7.82 -7.79 0.90
CA ARG A 748 8.11 -7.02 2.11
C ARG A 748 7.44 -5.64 2.07
N ALA A 749 7.57 -4.92 0.95
CA ALA A 749 6.93 -3.61 0.79
C ALA A 749 5.40 -3.72 0.87
N LEU A 750 4.81 -4.74 0.23
CA LEU A 750 3.37 -5.02 0.31
C LEU A 750 2.92 -5.32 1.75
N LEU A 751 3.70 -6.11 2.51
CA LEU A 751 3.40 -6.41 3.91
C LEU A 751 3.47 -5.15 4.79
N CYS A 752 4.39 -4.22 4.52
CA CYS A 752 4.44 -2.93 5.21
C CYS A 752 3.24 -2.04 4.86
N ASP A 753 2.89 -1.92 3.58
CA ASP A 753 1.74 -1.12 3.12
C ASP A 753 0.43 -1.63 3.75
N ILE A 754 0.22 -2.94 3.68
CA ILE A 754 -0.97 -3.59 4.20
C ILE A 754 -0.97 -3.58 5.72
N GLY A 755 0.18 -3.90 6.34
CA GLY A 755 0.35 -4.05 7.78
C GLY A 755 0.22 -2.74 8.54
N SER A 756 0.69 -1.63 7.98
CA SER A 756 0.55 -0.29 8.58
C SER A 756 -0.90 0.10 8.85
N ARG A 757 -1.83 -0.44 8.05
CA ARG A 757 -3.28 -0.24 8.17
C ARG A 757 -3.96 -1.36 8.95
N SER A 758 -3.68 -2.61 8.62
CA SER A 758 -4.37 -3.77 9.23
C SER A 758 -3.87 -4.13 10.62
N LYS A 759 -2.66 -3.70 11.02
CA LYS A 759 -2.14 -3.78 12.39
C LYS A 759 -2.35 -5.17 13.02
N GLU A 760 -3.04 -5.28 14.14
CA GLU A 760 -3.31 -6.55 14.83
C GLU A 760 -4.47 -7.38 14.26
N ALA A 761 -5.20 -6.86 13.27
CA ALA A 761 -6.29 -7.58 12.62
C ALA A 761 -5.77 -8.64 11.63
N GLY A 762 -4.58 -8.41 11.06
CA GLY A 762 -3.95 -9.31 10.10
C GLY A 762 -3.19 -10.48 10.74
N VAL A 763 -3.09 -11.59 10.01
CA VAL A 763 -2.17 -12.70 10.29
C VAL A 763 -1.06 -12.66 9.25
N TYR A 764 0.19 -12.52 9.68
CA TYR A 764 1.34 -12.27 8.79
C TYR A 764 2.37 -13.40 8.87
N TRP A 765 2.97 -13.74 7.74
CA TRP A 765 4.16 -14.59 7.62
C TRP A 765 5.07 -14.02 6.54
N LYS A 766 6.29 -14.55 6.41
CA LYS A 766 7.34 -13.99 5.55
C LYS A 766 6.92 -13.75 4.09
N TYR A 767 5.99 -14.57 3.58
CA TYR A 767 5.58 -14.59 2.18
C TYR A 767 4.08 -14.35 1.99
N GLY A 768 3.40 -13.75 2.97
CA GLY A 768 1.98 -13.46 2.81
C GLY A 768 1.27 -12.91 4.04
N VAL A 769 0.02 -12.53 3.81
CA VAL A 769 -0.86 -11.95 4.82
C VAL A 769 -2.30 -12.40 4.60
N TRP A 770 -3.00 -12.67 5.69
CA TRP A 770 -4.44 -12.86 5.73
C TRP A 770 -5.12 -11.70 6.46
N LEU A 771 -6.24 -11.23 5.91
CA LEU A 771 -6.99 -10.06 6.37
C LEU A 771 -8.48 -10.35 6.48
N TYR A 772 -9.15 -9.68 7.42
CA TYR A 772 -10.59 -9.57 7.50
C TYR A 772 -10.99 -8.10 7.50
N GLU A 773 -11.78 -7.71 6.50
CA GLU A 773 -12.32 -6.37 6.36
C GLU A 773 -13.72 -6.34 6.99
N GLN A 774 -13.91 -5.51 8.01
CA GLN A 774 -15.09 -5.55 8.87
C GLN A 774 -16.34 -4.96 8.19
N SER A 775 -16.19 -3.93 7.37
CA SER A 775 -17.33 -3.22 6.79
C SER A 775 -18.06 -4.04 5.72
N THR A 776 -17.32 -4.88 5.00
CA THR A 776 -17.76 -5.74 3.91
C THR A 776 -17.88 -7.21 4.33
N GLY A 777 -17.25 -7.59 5.45
CA GLY A 777 -17.14 -8.98 5.90
C GLY A 777 -16.23 -9.83 5.02
N CYS A 778 -15.46 -9.22 4.11
CA CYS A 778 -14.60 -9.93 3.18
C CYS A 778 -13.31 -10.42 3.85
N ARG A 779 -12.79 -11.53 3.34
CA ARG A 779 -11.53 -12.14 3.75
C ARG A 779 -10.59 -12.12 2.57
N ALA A 780 -9.37 -11.66 2.76
CA ALA A 780 -8.35 -11.63 1.72
C ALA A 780 -7.12 -12.41 2.17
N LEU A 781 -6.51 -13.12 1.22
CA LEU A 781 -5.28 -13.87 1.36
C LEU A 781 -4.33 -13.43 0.24
N LEU A 782 -3.23 -12.78 0.59
CA LEU A 782 -2.18 -12.38 -0.35
C LEU A 782 -0.93 -13.22 -0.10
N GLU A 783 -0.45 -13.93 -1.13
CA GLU A 783 0.68 -14.86 -1.02
C GLU A 783 1.69 -14.71 -2.15
N GLN A 784 2.97 -14.86 -1.82
CA GLN A 784 4.06 -15.04 -2.76
C GLN A 784 4.33 -16.53 -2.98
N GLN A 785 4.49 -16.92 -4.24
CA GLN A 785 4.85 -18.28 -4.64
C GLN A 785 6.01 -18.23 -5.63
N MET A 786 7.16 -18.84 -5.31
CA MET A 786 8.31 -18.88 -6.20
C MET A 786 8.20 -20.07 -7.16
N HIS A 787 8.46 -19.85 -8.45
CA HIS A 787 8.62 -20.91 -9.46
C HIS A 787 10.02 -21.48 -9.44
N ASP A 788 11.01 -20.58 -9.33
CA ASP A 788 12.41 -20.90 -9.16
C ASP A 788 13.07 -19.82 -8.28
N GLU A 789 14.36 -19.57 -8.42
CA GLU A 789 15.09 -18.64 -7.56
C GLU A 789 14.91 -17.17 -7.97
N ARG A 790 14.31 -16.95 -9.14
CA ARG A 790 14.14 -15.66 -9.78
C ARG A 790 12.68 -15.40 -10.09
N ARG A 791 12.00 -16.35 -10.74
CA ARG A 791 10.60 -16.26 -11.15
C ARG A 791 9.65 -16.63 -10.02
N GLY A 792 8.51 -15.95 -9.96
CA GLY A 792 7.47 -16.22 -8.99
C GLY A 792 6.23 -15.41 -9.27
N LYS A 793 5.20 -15.62 -8.45
CA LYS A 793 3.92 -14.95 -8.57
C LYS A 793 3.42 -14.38 -7.26
N ILE A 794 2.63 -13.32 -7.36
CA ILE A 794 1.83 -12.76 -6.27
C ILE A 794 0.38 -13.16 -6.53
N VAL A 795 -0.21 -13.86 -5.56
CA VAL A 795 -1.57 -14.39 -5.63
C VAL A 795 -2.42 -13.72 -4.58
N LEU A 796 -3.47 -13.02 -5.00
CA LEU A 796 -4.52 -12.49 -4.14
C LEU A 796 -5.77 -13.36 -4.30
N THR A 797 -6.25 -13.91 -3.19
CA THR A 797 -7.53 -14.64 -3.14
C THR A 797 -8.46 -13.92 -2.17
N VAL A 798 -9.72 -13.71 -2.57
CA VAL A 798 -10.73 -13.03 -1.73
C VAL A 798 -12.00 -13.87 -1.64
N GLN A 799 -12.61 -13.90 -0.45
CA GLN A 799 -13.94 -14.48 -0.19
C GLN A 799 -14.86 -13.41 0.40
N GLY A 800 -16.11 -13.34 -0.08
CA GLY A 800 -17.13 -12.39 0.38
C GLY A 800 -17.86 -11.65 -0.75
N HIS A 801 -19.11 -11.25 -0.49
CA HIS A 801 -20.03 -10.69 -1.49
C HIS A 801 -19.79 -9.21 -1.84
N ARG A 802 -18.94 -8.48 -1.09
CA ARG A 802 -18.65 -7.04 -1.31
C ARG A 802 -17.14 -6.76 -1.43
N HIS A 803 -16.45 -7.60 -2.19
CA HIS A 803 -14.98 -7.58 -2.28
C HIS A 803 -14.41 -6.42 -3.11
N GLN A 804 -15.22 -5.71 -3.90
CA GLN A 804 -14.75 -4.75 -4.91
C GLN A 804 -13.84 -3.64 -4.34
N GLU A 805 -14.19 -3.06 -3.19
CA GLU A 805 -13.40 -2.00 -2.55
C GLU A 805 -12.06 -2.52 -2.00
N LEU A 806 -12.10 -3.65 -1.30
CA LEU A 806 -10.90 -4.31 -0.76
C LEU A 806 -9.96 -4.75 -1.89
N VAL A 807 -10.51 -5.33 -2.97
CA VAL A 807 -9.73 -5.75 -4.14
C VAL A 807 -9.15 -4.53 -4.84
N ARG A 808 -9.92 -3.48 -5.09
CA ARG A 808 -9.41 -2.23 -5.69
C ARG A 808 -8.24 -1.68 -4.89
N TRP A 809 -8.40 -1.55 -3.57
CA TRP A 809 -7.35 -1.05 -2.70
C TRP A 809 -6.09 -1.93 -2.72
N LEU A 810 -6.22 -3.26 -2.67
CA LEU A 810 -5.08 -4.19 -2.75
C LEU A 810 -4.42 -4.16 -4.13
N CYS A 811 -5.20 -4.10 -5.21
CA CYS A 811 -4.70 -3.99 -6.58
C CYS A 811 -3.89 -2.71 -6.78
N GLU A 812 -4.40 -1.57 -6.32
CA GLU A 812 -3.68 -0.29 -6.40
C GLU A 812 -2.32 -0.37 -5.73
N ARG A 813 -2.21 -1.00 -4.55
CA ARG A 813 -0.92 -1.20 -3.86
C ARG A 813 -0.01 -2.14 -4.64
N ILE A 814 -0.53 -3.24 -5.18
CA ILE A 814 0.25 -4.16 -6.02
C ILE A 814 0.78 -3.46 -7.27
N GLU A 815 -0.07 -2.73 -8.00
CA GLU A 815 0.30 -2.02 -9.22
C GLU A 815 1.26 -0.85 -8.95
N GLU A 816 1.07 -0.12 -7.85
CA GLU A 816 2.00 0.91 -7.39
C GLU A 816 3.38 0.32 -7.08
N ARG A 817 3.45 -0.81 -6.37
CA ARG A 817 4.71 -1.50 -6.13
C ARG A 817 5.29 -2.11 -7.40
N ASN A 818 4.48 -2.67 -8.28
CA ASN A 818 4.94 -3.17 -9.59
C ASN A 818 5.63 -2.07 -10.39
N ARG A 819 5.03 -0.87 -10.47
CA ARG A 819 5.67 0.31 -11.11
C ARG A 819 7.03 0.62 -10.48
N LEU A 820 7.13 0.61 -9.15
CA LEU A 820 8.38 0.92 -8.44
C LEU A 820 9.48 -0.15 -8.61
N PHE A 821 9.11 -1.40 -8.86
CA PHE A 821 10.01 -2.55 -9.08
C PHE A 821 10.22 -2.90 -10.56
N GLY A 822 9.93 -1.97 -11.48
CA GLY A 822 10.25 -2.12 -12.91
C GLY A 822 9.19 -2.83 -13.76
N TYR A 823 7.97 -2.98 -13.25
CA TYR A 823 6.85 -3.68 -13.89
C TYR A 823 5.60 -2.80 -14.12
N PRO A 824 5.71 -1.60 -14.72
CA PRO A 824 4.58 -0.66 -14.83
C PRO A 824 3.43 -1.14 -15.72
N GLN A 825 3.69 -2.10 -16.61
CA GLN A 825 2.73 -2.65 -17.57
C GLN A 825 2.34 -4.10 -17.25
N LEU A 826 2.76 -4.62 -16.09
CA LEU A 826 2.49 -6.01 -15.74
C LEU A 826 1.00 -6.19 -15.42
N LYS A 827 0.34 -6.99 -16.24
CA LYS A 827 -1.07 -7.35 -16.09
C LYS A 827 -1.21 -8.66 -15.32
N PRO A 828 -2.33 -8.85 -14.60
CA PRO A 828 -2.62 -10.14 -13.99
C PRO A 828 -2.82 -11.22 -15.08
N VAL A 829 -2.29 -12.42 -14.85
CA VAL A 829 -2.48 -13.61 -15.70
C VAL A 829 -3.79 -14.34 -15.39
N VAL A 830 -4.32 -14.14 -14.19
CA VAL A 830 -5.66 -14.57 -13.76
C VAL A 830 -6.33 -13.37 -13.12
N ASP A 831 -7.54 -13.05 -13.55
CA ASP A 831 -8.37 -11.99 -12.97
C ASP A 831 -9.84 -12.41 -12.98
N ASP A 832 -10.26 -13.07 -11.89
CA ASP A 832 -11.66 -13.45 -11.69
C ASP A 832 -12.58 -12.25 -11.39
N PHE A 833 -12.00 -11.07 -11.18
CA PHE A 833 -12.73 -9.84 -10.85
C PHE A 833 -13.10 -9.03 -12.09
N GLY A 834 -12.50 -9.33 -13.26
CA GLY A 834 -12.74 -8.61 -14.52
C GLY A 834 -12.34 -7.14 -14.42
N MET A 835 -11.27 -6.84 -13.67
CA MET A 835 -10.78 -5.48 -13.49
C MET A 835 -10.19 -4.98 -14.83
N ALA A 836 -10.75 -3.90 -15.36
CA ALA A 836 -10.10 -3.18 -16.43
C ALA A 836 -8.71 -2.71 -15.96
N PRO A 837 -7.66 -2.74 -16.79
CA PRO A 837 -6.37 -2.19 -16.42
C PRO A 837 -6.57 -0.75 -15.91
N ILE A 838 -6.02 -0.41 -14.75
CA ILE A 838 -5.93 0.97 -14.25
C ILE A 838 -4.88 1.69 -15.12
N ALA A 839 -5.19 1.83 -16.40
CA ALA A 839 -4.38 2.55 -17.35
C ALA A 839 -4.68 4.03 -17.16
N ALA A 840 -3.84 4.71 -16.36
CA ALA A 840 -3.54 6.14 -16.38
C ALA A 840 -4.70 7.14 -16.63
N GLU A 841 -5.94 6.76 -16.37
CA GLU A 841 -7.12 7.59 -16.55
C GLU A 841 -7.48 8.21 -15.20
N ARG A 842 -7.02 9.45 -15.03
CA ARG A 842 -7.61 10.47 -14.16
C ARG A 842 -7.67 10.15 -12.65
N THR A 843 -6.64 10.55 -11.92
CA THR A 843 -6.89 11.29 -10.66
C THR A 843 -7.26 12.72 -11.02
N HIS A 844 -8.54 12.94 -11.35
CA HIS A 844 -9.16 14.28 -11.38
C HIS A 844 -9.36 14.86 -9.95
N ALA A 845 -8.61 14.36 -8.97
CA ALA A 845 -8.68 14.69 -7.55
C ALA A 845 -7.39 15.37 -7.05
N GLU A 846 -6.81 16.28 -7.83
CA GLU A 846 -5.77 17.22 -7.35
C GLU A 846 -6.02 18.66 -7.85
N ARG A 847 -7.28 19.08 -7.86
CA ARG A 847 -7.58 20.51 -7.69
C ARG A 847 -7.79 20.77 -6.20
N VAL A 848 -6.90 21.62 -5.65
CA VAL A 848 -6.85 22.20 -4.29
C VAL A 848 -5.87 21.52 -3.32
N VAL A 849 -4.56 21.67 -3.60
CA VAL A 849 -3.61 22.13 -2.57
C VAL A 849 -2.77 23.25 -3.18
N ARG A 850 -3.34 24.47 -3.21
CA ARG A 850 -2.53 25.68 -3.34
C ARG A 850 -1.98 25.98 -1.95
N HIS A 851 -0.70 25.71 -1.71
CA HIS A 851 0.02 26.43 -0.66
C HIS A 851 0.07 27.90 -1.07
N LYS A 852 -0.70 28.73 -0.36
CA LYS A 852 -0.50 30.19 -0.37
C LYS A 852 0.85 30.47 0.31
N PRO A 853 1.72 31.31 -0.26
CA PRO A 853 2.86 31.83 0.47
C PRO A 853 2.37 32.77 1.58
N SER A 854 3.01 32.64 2.74
CA SER A 854 2.82 33.43 3.94
C SER A 854 3.09 34.92 3.69
N SER A 855 2.13 35.79 4.06
CA SER A 855 2.43 37.16 4.45
C SER A 855 1.75 37.47 5.79
N LEU A 856 2.60 37.87 6.74
CA LEU A 856 2.27 38.40 8.05
C LEU A 856 1.68 39.80 7.92
N GLN A 857 0.49 40.03 8.49
CA GLN A 857 0.14 41.12 9.44
C GLN A 857 -1.33 41.61 9.34
N GLU A 858 -1.92 41.72 10.55
CA GLU A 858 -3.04 42.56 11.00
C GLU A 858 -4.50 42.06 11.02
N ARG A 859 -4.90 41.70 12.26
CA ARG A 859 -6.06 42.18 13.05
C ARG A 859 -7.51 41.80 12.66
N ILE A 860 -8.00 40.81 13.42
CA ILE A 860 -9.14 40.86 14.37
C ILE A 860 -10.51 41.40 13.89
N SER A 861 -11.49 40.49 13.95
CA SER A 861 -12.91 40.60 14.39
C SER A 861 -14.01 40.47 13.33
N GLY A 862 -14.96 39.56 13.61
CA GLY A 862 -16.29 39.52 13.00
C GLY A 862 -16.73 38.12 12.54
N GLU A 863 -17.54 37.46 13.35
CA GLU A 863 -18.17 36.15 13.13
C GLU A 863 -19.06 36.09 11.87
N SER A 864 -18.96 35.00 11.09
CA SER A 864 -20.11 34.30 10.50
C SER A 864 -19.65 32.98 9.85
N SER A 865 -20.23 31.87 10.32
CA SER A 865 -19.94 30.51 9.92
C SER A 865 -20.65 30.15 8.60
N VAL A 866 -19.86 29.88 7.56
CA VAL A 866 -20.31 29.21 6.33
C VAL A 866 -19.34 28.04 6.09
N GLU A 867 -19.75 26.84 6.48
CA GLU A 867 -19.01 25.60 6.20
C GLU A 867 -19.20 25.21 4.73
N SER A 868 -18.17 25.42 3.92
CA SER A 868 -18.07 24.89 2.56
C SER A 868 -17.49 23.47 2.61
N SER A 869 -18.28 22.45 2.31
CA SER A 869 -17.82 21.05 2.24
C SER A 869 -17.08 20.77 0.92
N ALA A 870 -15.79 20.47 1.05
CA ALA A 870 -14.90 19.97 0.00
C ALA A 870 -15.32 18.54 -0.46
N PRO A 871 -14.95 18.09 -1.68
CA PRO A 871 -15.24 16.74 -2.14
C PRO A 871 -14.54 15.69 -1.25
N ARG A 872 -15.28 14.67 -0.80
CA ARG A 872 -14.78 13.62 0.11
C ARG A 872 -14.02 12.53 -0.66
N VAL A 873 -12.82 12.24 -0.18
CA VAL A 873 -11.91 11.15 -0.59
C VAL A 873 -12.60 9.78 -0.37
N ALA A 874 -12.34 8.80 -1.25
CA ALA A 874 -12.83 7.42 -1.12
C ALA A 874 -12.57 6.85 0.28
N GLN A 875 -13.56 6.16 0.87
CA GLN A 875 -13.40 5.57 2.21
C GLN A 875 -12.42 4.38 2.16
N GLU A 876 -11.37 4.46 2.95
CA GLU A 876 -10.34 3.42 3.08
C GLU A 876 -10.89 2.18 3.84
N PRO A 877 -10.43 0.94 3.53
CA PRO A 877 -10.93 -0.29 4.17
C PRO A 877 -10.62 -0.35 5.67
N SER A 878 -11.54 -0.94 6.45
CA SER A 878 -11.43 -1.06 7.90
C SER A 878 -11.20 -2.52 8.32
N PHE A 879 -10.04 -2.80 8.91
CA PHE A 879 -9.66 -4.16 9.30
C PHE A 879 -9.94 -4.44 10.78
N ALA A 880 -10.49 -5.62 11.08
CA ALA A 880 -10.72 -6.06 12.46
C ALA A 880 -10.53 -7.58 12.61
N LYS A 881 -10.56 -8.08 13.85
CA LYS A 881 -10.66 -9.53 14.09
C LYS A 881 -12.06 -10.01 13.68
N PRO A 882 -12.19 -11.18 13.01
CA PRO A 882 -13.50 -11.68 12.58
C PRO A 882 -14.41 -11.96 13.78
N PRO A 883 -15.74 -11.75 13.67
CA PRO A 883 -16.67 -12.10 14.71
C PRO A 883 -16.68 -13.62 14.93
N VAL A 884 -16.54 -14.06 16.18
CA VAL A 884 -16.57 -15.49 16.55
C VAL A 884 -18.02 -15.99 16.48
N PRO A 885 -18.34 -17.07 15.76
CA PRO A 885 -19.69 -17.66 15.77
C PRO A 885 -19.98 -18.26 17.15
N SER A 886 -21.13 -17.92 17.75
CA SER A 886 -21.51 -18.31 19.12
C SER A 886 -21.88 -19.80 19.20
N PRO A 887 -21.12 -20.65 19.94
CA PRO A 887 -21.55 -22.00 20.29
C PRO A 887 -22.34 -21.98 21.61
N GLU A 888 -22.93 -23.12 22.00
CA GLU A 888 -23.61 -23.32 23.29
C GLU A 888 -22.81 -22.72 24.47
N PRO A 889 -23.49 -22.08 25.46
CA PRO A 889 -22.80 -21.37 26.51
C PRO A 889 -21.91 -22.32 27.32
N GLN A 890 -20.60 -22.04 27.35
CA GLN A 890 -19.62 -22.84 28.09
C GLN A 890 -19.63 -22.44 29.56
N ILE A 891 -19.98 -23.40 30.42
CA ILE A 891 -20.07 -23.19 31.87
C ILE A 891 -18.89 -23.90 32.53
N PHE A 892 -18.04 -23.13 33.22
CA PHE A 892 -16.86 -23.65 33.91
C PHE A 892 -17.04 -23.61 35.42
N ILE A 893 -16.24 -24.40 36.12
CA ILE A 893 -16.11 -24.32 37.58
C ILE A 893 -14.66 -24.12 37.98
N SER A 894 -14.41 -23.13 38.84
CA SER A 894 -13.10 -22.87 39.45
C SER A 894 -13.16 -23.19 40.93
N TYR A 895 -12.26 -24.08 41.39
CA TYR A 895 -12.17 -24.52 42.79
C TYR A 895 -10.76 -25.02 43.11
N ALA A 896 -10.38 -25.01 44.40
CA ALA A 896 -9.05 -25.48 44.82
C ALA A 896 -9.05 -26.99 45.12
N TRP A 897 -8.31 -27.78 44.33
CA TRP A 897 -8.18 -29.24 44.49
C TRP A 897 -6.72 -29.70 44.69
N GLY A 898 -6.45 -31.01 44.67
CA GLY A 898 -5.09 -31.58 44.79
C GLY A 898 -4.52 -31.68 46.20
N ASP A 899 -5.35 -31.91 47.21
CA ASP A 899 -4.95 -32.06 48.62
C ASP A 899 -5.60 -33.29 49.25
N ASP A 900 -4.79 -34.30 49.59
CA ASP A 900 -5.24 -35.60 50.10
C ASP A 900 -5.59 -35.60 51.60
N THR A 901 -5.49 -34.44 52.26
CA THR A 901 -5.93 -34.28 53.64
C THR A 901 -7.44 -34.52 53.78
N PRO A 902 -7.94 -34.89 54.99
CA PRO A 902 -9.36 -35.06 55.24
C PRO A 902 -10.21 -33.84 54.82
N ALA A 903 -9.68 -32.62 55.03
CA ALA A 903 -10.32 -31.38 54.62
C ALA A 903 -10.34 -31.19 53.08
N GLY A 904 -9.30 -31.64 52.37
CA GLY A 904 -9.24 -31.62 50.92
C GLY A 904 -10.23 -32.59 50.27
N ARG A 905 -10.40 -33.80 50.82
CA ARG A 905 -11.42 -34.76 50.39
C ARG A 905 -12.85 -34.26 50.63
N GLN A 906 -13.07 -33.54 51.73
CA GLN A 906 -14.34 -32.90 52.03
C GLN A 906 -14.69 -31.78 51.03
N ARG A 907 -13.71 -30.97 50.61
CA ARG A 907 -13.87 -29.96 49.54
C ARG A 907 -14.15 -30.56 48.17
N GLY A 908 -13.46 -31.64 47.80
CA GLY A 908 -13.73 -32.35 46.54
C GLY A 908 -15.16 -32.90 46.48
N LYS A 909 -15.64 -33.46 47.61
CA LYS A 909 -17.01 -33.93 47.75
C LYS A 909 -18.05 -32.80 47.60
N VAL A 910 -17.76 -31.61 48.15
CA VAL A 910 -18.61 -30.41 48.00
C VAL A 910 -18.77 -29.98 46.54
N THR A 911 -17.70 -30.01 45.74
CA THR A 911 -17.76 -29.71 44.30
C THR A 911 -18.50 -30.80 43.51
N ASP A 912 -18.33 -32.07 43.89
CA ASP A 912 -19.03 -33.20 43.28
C ASP A 912 -20.55 -33.15 43.58
N ASP A 913 -20.91 -32.85 44.83
CA ASP A 913 -22.29 -32.65 45.30
C ASP A 913 -22.96 -31.42 44.67
N LEU A 914 -22.18 -30.41 44.25
CA LEU A 914 -22.66 -29.24 43.50
C LEU A 914 -23.03 -29.58 42.06
N CYS A 915 -22.23 -30.41 41.40
CA CYS A 915 -22.35 -30.56 39.95
C CYS A 915 -23.18 -31.77 39.52
N ALA A 916 -23.33 -32.79 40.36
CA ALA A 916 -24.22 -33.91 40.07
C ALA A 916 -25.69 -33.48 39.86
N PRO A 917 -26.27 -32.58 40.69
CA PRO A 917 -27.63 -32.05 40.47
C PRO A 917 -27.73 -31.17 39.21
N LEU A 918 -26.70 -30.35 38.92
CA LEU A 918 -26.66 -29.48 37.74
C LEU A 918 -26.59 -30.30 36.43
N GLY A 919 -25.84 -31.40 36.43
CA GLY A 919 -25.78 -32.34 35.31
C GLY A 919 -27.12 -33.04 35.02
N GLN A 920 -27.88 -33.39 36.07
CA GLN A 920 -29.23 -33.98 35.92
C GLN A 920 -30.25 -33.00 35.29
N GLN A 921 -29.99 -31.70 35.37
CA GLN A 921 -30.78 -30.63 34.73
C GLN A 921 -30.31 -30.31 33.29
N GLY A 922 -29.39 -31.10 32.72
CA GLY A 922 -28.90 -30.92 31.35
C GLY A 922 -27.85 -29.81 31.19
N ILE A 923 -27.25 -29.33 32.28
CA ILE A 923 -26.18 -28.31 32.25
C ILE A 923 -24.82 -29.02 32.21
N LYS A 924 -24.08 -28.86 31.11
CA LYS A 924 -22.71 -29.35 30.98
C LYS A 924 -21.74 -28.39 31.67
N ILE A 925 -21.00 -28.89 32.67
CA ILE A 925 -20.00 -28.13 33.42
C ILE A 925 -18.61 -28.66 33.08
N HIS A 926 -17.74 -27.78 32.61
CA HIS A 926 -16.35 -28.07 32.30
C HIS A 926 -15.50 -27.97 33.59
N ARG A 927 -14.80 -29.06 33.94
CA ARG A 927 -13.92 -29.13 35.12
C ARG A 927 -12.52 -29.59 34.73
N ASP A 928 -11.54 -29.02 35.41
CA ASP A 928 -10.13 -29.28 35.12
C ASP A 928 -9.74 -30.76 35.40
N ARG A 929 -10.25 -31.36 36.48
CA ARG A 929 -10.05 -32.77 36.86
C ARG A 929 -10.56 -33.76 35.82
N ASP A 930 -11.64 -33.42 35.11
CA ASP A 930 -12.32 -34.31 34.16
C ASP A 930 -11.78 -34.13 32.72
N GLU A 931 -11.27 -32.94 32.39
CA GLU A 931 -10.84 -32.58 31.03
C GLU A 931 -9.33 -32.58 30.82
N MET A 932 -8.51 -32.28 31.84
CA MET A 932 -7.06 -32.21 31.69
C MET A 932 -6.40 -33.59 31.81
N ARG A 933 -5.52 -33.91 30.87
CA ARG A 933 -4.69 -35.12 30.86
C ARG A 933 -3.21 -34.75 31.06
N PRO A 934 -2.36 -35.68 31.55
CA PRO A 934 -0.92 -35.45 31.64
C PRO A 934 -0.33 -35.08 30.26
N GLY A 935 0.17 -33.84 30.12
CA GLY A 935 0.68 -33.29 28.86
C GLY A 935 -0.06 -32.03 28.38
N ASP A 936 -1.28 -31.80 28.87
CA ASP A 936 -2.06 -30.61 28.52
C ASP A 936 -1.53 -29.35 29.23
N LEU A 937 -1.63 -28.20 28.55
CA LEU A 937 -1.22 -26.92 29.11
C LEU A 937 -2.30 -26.36 30.04
N ILE A 938 -1.98 -26.29 31.34
CA ILE A 938 -2.84 -25.67 32.37
C ILE A 938 -3.23 -24.23 31.96
N SER A 939 -2.35 -23.49 31.27
CA SER A 939 -2.62 -22.14 30.78
C SER A 939 -3.76 -22.06 29.76
N GLU A 940 -3.87 -23.03 28.84
CA GLU A 940 -4.92 -23.04 27.81
C GLU A 940 -6.30 -23.33 28.42
N PHE A 941 -6.35 -24.20 29.44
CA PHE A 941 -7.59 -24.41 30.19
C PHE A 941 -8.00 -23.15 30.96
N MET A 942 -7.06 -22.47 31.61
CA MET A 942 -7.32 -21.20 32.30
C MET A 942 -7.79 -20.08 31.34
N ASP A 943 -7.26 -20.05 30.10
CA ASP A 943 -7.73 -19.13 29.05
C ASP A 943 -9.20 -19.40 28.70
N ARG A 944 -9.54 -20.66 28.40
CA ARG A 944 -10.91 -21.08 28.10
C ARG A 944 -11.88 -20.80 29.24
N LEU A 945 -11.47 -21.06 30.48
CA LEU A 945 -12.27 -20.79 31.68
C LEU A 945 -12.56 -19.29 31.84
N ALA A 946 -11.56 -18.43 31.61
CA ALA A 946 -11.74 -16.98 31.69
C ALA A 946 -12.64 -16.42 30.57
N GLU A 947 -12.75 -17.11 29.45
CA GLU A 947 -13.57 -16.75 28.30
C GLU A 947 -15.01 -17.28 28.39
N GLY A 948 -15.23 -18.42 29.06
CA GLY A 948 -16.53 -19.09 29.15
C GLY A 948 -17.67 -18.23 29.69
N ASP A 949 -18.90 -18.47 29.23
CA ASP A 949 -20.08 -17.61 29.45
C ASP A 949 -20.48 -17.47 30.92
N PHE A 950 -20.35 -18.54 31.70
CA PHE A 950 -20.56 -18.52 33.15
C PHE A 950 -19.46 -19.30 33.87
N VAL A 951 -18.98 -18.76 34.99
CA VAL A 951 -17.99 -19.44 35.85
C VAL A 951 -18.52 -19.54 37.27
N ILE A 952 -18.69 -20.79 37.74
CA ILE A 952 -19.03 -21.09 39.12
C ILE A 952 -17.73 -21.07 39.93
N VAL A 953 -17.63 -20.18 40.91
CA VAL A 953 -16.41 -20.02 41.73
C VAL A 953 -16.67 -20.52 43.14
N VAL A 954 -16.05 -21.63 43.52
CA VAL A 954 -16.19 -22.22 44.86
C VAL A 954 -15.09 -21.67 45.78
N MET A 955 -15.45 -20.69 46.59
CA MET A 955 -14.51 -19.93 47.44
C MET A 955 -14.33 -20.61 48.80
N SER A 956 -13.10 -21.02 49.09
CA SER A 956 -12.61 -21.48 50.41
C SER A 956 -11.36 -20.69 50.81
N ASP A 957 -10.89 -20.81 52.06
CA ASP A 957 -9.59 -20.23 52.47
C ASP A 957 -8.45 -20.68 51.55
N LYS A 958 -8.46 -21.96 51.14
CA LYS A 958 -7.48 -22.53 50.22
C LYS A 958 -7.57 -21.91 48.82
N TYR A 959 -8.77 -21.66 48.31
CA TYR A 959 -8.97 -20.98 47.02
C TYR A 959 -8.32 -19.59 47.04
N LEU A 960 -8.62 -18.81 48.08
CA LEU A 960 -8.17 -17.41 48.21
C LEU A 960 -6.66 -17.26 48.44
N ARG A 961 -5.97 -18.36 48.78
CA ARG A 961 -4.50 -18.44 48.92
C ARG A 961 -3.82 -19.15 47.75
N SER A 962 -4.58 -19.68 46.79
CA SER A 962 -4.07 -20.43 45.62
C SER A 962 -3.72 -19.49 44.48
N GLU A 963 -2.49 -19.59 43.97
CA GLU A 963 -1.98 -18.77 42.87
C GLU A 963 -2.78 -18.98 41.58
N TYR A 964 -3.14 -20.23 41.26
CA TYR A 964 -3.89 -20.56 40.05
C TYR A 964 -5.34 -20.08 40.13
N CYS A 965 -6.02 -20.31 41.25
CA CYS A 965 -7.42 -19.92 41.44
C CYS A 965 -7.60 -18.38 41.45
N MET A 966 -6.68 -17.66 42.09
CA MET A 966 -6.72 -16.20 42.10
C MET A 966 -6.34 -15.60 40.74
N TYR A 967 -5.44 -16.25 40.00
CA TYR A 967 -5.13 -15.87 38.63
C TYR A 967 -6.36 -16.04 37.71
N GLU A 968 -7.08 -17.16 37.80
CA GLU A 968 -8.34 -17.37 37.08
C GLU A 968 -9.38 -16.29 37.40
N LEU A 969 -9.62 -16.04 38.69
CA LEU A 969 -10.60 -15.03 39.14
C LEU A 969 -10.25 -13.62 38.62
N PHE A 970 -8.98 -13.24 38.71
CA PHE A 970 -8.49 -11.95 38.18
C PHE A 970 -8.64 -11.83 36.68
N ARG A 971 -8.38 -12.91 35.94
CA ARG A 971 -8.54 -12.89 34.49
C ARG A 971 -10.00 -12.74 34.07
N ILE A 972 -10.93 -13.37 34.78
CA ILE A 972 -12.36 -13.15 34.56
C ILE A 972 -12.71 -11.68 34.84
N TYR A 973 -12.24 -11.12 35.95
CA TYR A 973 -12.43 -9.72 36.32
C TYR A 973 -11.95 -8.75 35.24
N ARG A 974 -10.71 -8.93 34.78
CA ARG A 974 -10.09 -8.11 33.73
C ARG A 974 -10.77 -8.25 32.37
N ASN A 975 -11.19 -9.47 31.99
CA ASN A 975 -11.96 -9.71 30.75
C ASN A 975 -13.31 -8.98 30.76
N CYS A 976 -13.87 -8.72 31.94
CA CYS A 976 -15.06 -7.90 32.10
C CYS A 976 -14.78 -6.38 32.08
N ALA A 977 -13.54 -5.97 31.77
CA ALA A 977 -13.05 -4.59 31.75
C ALA A 977 -13.30 -3.87 33.07
N ASP A 978 -13.14 -4.58 34.18
CA ASP A 978 -13.29 -4.07 35.55
C ASP A 978 -14.68 -3.46 35.84
N LYS A 979 -15.68 -3.79 35.01
CA LYS A 979 -17.07 -3.34 35.20
C LYS A 979 -17.81 -4.32 36.13
N PRO A 980 -18.27 -3.87 37.33
CA PRO A 980 -18.90 -4.74 38.32
C PRO A 980 -20.11 -5.48 37.76
N ASP A 981 -20.96 -4.82 36.98
CA ASP A 981 -22.16 -5.45 36.40
C ASP A 981 -21.87 -6.61 35.43
N ARG A 982 -20.75 -6.54 34.69
CA ARG A 982 -20.35 -7.61 33.75
C ARG A 982 -19.71 -8.77 34.50
N PHE A 983 -18.84 -8.46 35.45
CA PHE A 983 -18.20 -9.45 36.30
C PHE A 983 -19.22 -10.25 37.12
N LEU A 984 -20.20 -9.57 37.72
CA LEU A 984 -21.26 -10.18 38.52
C LEU A 984 -22.33 -10.95 37.72
N LYS A 985 -22.41 -10.73 36.41
CA LYS A 985 -23.22 -11.56 35.50
C LYS A 985 -22.51 -12.84 35.10
N LYS A 986 -21.18 -12.80 35.03
CA LYS A 986 -20.33 -13.90 34.57
C LYS A 986 -19.95 -14.86 35.70
N VAL A 987 -19.73 -14.35 36.91
CA VAL A 987 -19.31 -15.15 38.07
C VAL A 987 -20.50 -15.51 38.97
N ILE A 988 -20.60 -16.80 39.30
CA ILE A 988 -21.55 -17.33 40.28
C ILE A 988 -20.76 -17.80 41.51
N PRO A 989 -20.69 -17.00 42.59
CA PRO A 989 -19.90 -17.35 43.77
C PRO A 989 -20.63 -18.36 44.66
N ILE A 990 -19.91 -19.40 45.08
CA ILE A 990 -20.31 -20.35 46.13
C ILE A 990 -19.34 -20.18 47.29
N ILE A 991 -19.79 -19.52 48.36
CA ILE A 991 -18.95 -19.14 49.50
C ILE A 991 -19.01 -20.25 50.55
N LEU A 992 -17.87 -20.87 50.86
CA LEU A 992 -17.78 -21.90 51.90
C LEU A 992 -17.52 -21.26 53.28
N PRO A 993 -17.94 -21.89 54.39
CA PRO A 993 -17.82 -21.32 55.73
C PRO A 993 -16.38 -21.03 56.16
N ASP A 994 -15.40 -21.69 55.55
CA ASP A 994 -13.97 -21.49 55.84
C ASP A 994 -13.35 -20.33 55.07
N SER A 995 -14.04 -19.72 54.10
CA SER A 995 -13.50 -18.65 53.24
C SER A 995 -13.10 -17.36 54.00
N ARG A 996 -13.87 -16.98 55.03
CA ARG A 996 -13.71 -15.74 55.81
C ARG A 996 -13.58 -14.52 54.88
N ILE A 997 -14.70 -14.08 54.29
CA ILE A 997 -14.76 -12.88 53.42
C ILE A 997 -15.95 -11.96 53.74
N ASP A 998 -16.73 -12.27 54.79
CA ASP A 998 -17.95 -11.54 55.11
C ASP A 998 -17.70 -10.16 55.73
N SER A 999 -16.58 -9.97 56.46
CA SER A 999 -16.21 -8.68 57.02
C SER A 999 -15.21 -7.93 56.12
N THR A 1000 -15.16 -6.62 56.26
CA THR A 1000 -14.14 -5.78 55.59
C THR A 1000 -12.73 -6.14 56.07
N ASP A 1001 -12.57 -6.48 57.35
CA ASP A 1001 -11.29 -6.86 57.94
C ASP A 1001 -10.77 -8.17 57.33
N ASP A 1002 -11.64 -9.18 57.19
CA ASP A 1002 -11.27 -10.47 56.60
C ASP A 1002 -10.83 -10.31 55.13
N ARG A 1003 -11.52 -9.46 54.36
CA ARG A 1003 -11.16 -9.17 52.94
C ARG A 1003 -9.83 -8.43 52.84
N LEU A 1004 -9.59 -7.50 53.76
CA LEU A 1004 -8.33 -6.76 53.83
C LEU A 1004 -7.16 -7.69 54.17
N GLU A 1005 -7.34 -8.65 55.08
CA GLU A 1005 -6.31 -9.68 55.36
C GLU A 1005 -5.91 -10.46 54.10
N ARG A 1006 -6.85 -10.74 53.19
CA ARG A 1006 -6.56 -11.42 51.90
C ARG A 1006 -5.75 -10.55 50.95
N ALA A 1007 -6.10 -9.27 50.81
CA ALA A 1007 -5.34 -8.34 49.99
C ALA A 1007 -3.90 -8.15 50.53
N ILE A 1008 -3.75 -8.07 51.86
CA ILE A 1008 -2.44 -7.98 52.53
C ILE A 1008 -1.59 -9.23 52.27
N TYR A 1009 -2.19 -10.42 52.32
CA TYR A 1009 -1.50 -11.68 52.02
C TYR A 1009 -0.85 -11.64 50.63
N TRP A 1010 -1.59 -11.26 49.59
CA TRP A 1010 -1.06 -11.21 48.22
C TRP A 1010 -0.07 -10.08 47.98
N THR A 1011 -0.26 -8.93 48.63
CA THR A 1011 0.73 -7.83 48.64
C THR A 1011 2.07 -8.28 49.21
N ASN A 1012 2.06 -9.09 50.27
CA ASN A 1012 3.27 -9.65 50.86
C ASN A 1012 3.95 -10.69 49.96
N GLU A 1013 3.18 -11.54 49.26
CA GLU A 1013 3.73 -12.50 48.31
C GLU A 1013 4.35 -11.83 47.06
N GLU A 1014 3.72 -10.77 46.54
CA GLU A 1014 4.30 -9.94 45.46
C GLU A 1014 5.66 -9.36 45.90
N ALA A 1015 5.72 -8.77 47.11
CA ALA A 1015 6.94 -8.17 47.63
C ALA A 1015 8.08 -9.21 47.78
N LYS A 1016 7.77 -10.45 48.20
CA LYS A 1016 8.74 -11.55 48.26
C LYS A 1016 9.24 -11.94 46.88
N LEU A 1017 8.34 -12.05 45.89
CA LEU A 1017 8.70 -12.43 44.53
C LEU A 1017 9.53 -11.34 43.83
N LYS A 1018 9.18 -10.06 43.99
CA LYS A 1018 9.91 -8.90 43.45
C LYS A 1018 11.37 -8.85 43.93
N ARG A 1019 11.62 -9.16 45.20
CA ARG A 1019 12.99 -9.26 45.74
C ARG A 1019 13.79 -10.41 45.13
N ARG A 1020 13.15 -11.54 44.82
CA ARG A 1020 13.80 -12.73 44.21
C ARG A 1020 14.11 -12.52 42.73
N VAL A 1021 13.20 -11.89 41.99
CA VAL A 1021 13.38 -11.51 40.57
C VAL A 1021 14.53 -10.52 40.42
N LYS A 1022 14.59 -9.46 41.25
CA LYS A 1022 15.66 -8.45 41.21
C LYS A 1022 17.07 -9.04 41.46
N LYS A 1023 17.17 -10.13 42.23
CA LYS A 1023 18.44 -10.78 42.54
C LYS A 1023 18.95 -11.75 41.46
N ASN A 1024 18.10 -12.22 40.54
CA ASN A 1024 18.43 -13.26 39.56
C ASN A 1024 17.87 -12.95 38.16
N ILE A 1025 18.07 -11.72 37.68
CA ILE A 1025 17.50 -11.21 36.41
C ILE A 1025 17.87 -12.08 35.19
N GLU A 1026 19.09 -12.62 35.16
CA GLU A 1026 19.60 -13.44 34.05
C GLU A 1026 18.88 -14.79 33.91
N ALA A 1027 18.19 -15.25 34.96
CA ALA A 1027 17.43 -16.50 34.96
C ALA A 1027 15.92 -16.30 34.68
N VAL A 1028 15.48 -15.06 34.46
CA VAL A 1028 14.05 -14.72 34.30
C VAL A 1028 13.69 -14.75 32.81
N GLY A 1029 13.16 -15.88 32.35
CA GLY A 1029 12.60 -15.99 31.01
C GLY A 1029 11.31 -15.18 30.81
N PRO A 1030 10.89 -14.91 29.56
CA PRO A 1030 9.74 -14.06 29.24
C PRO A 1030 8.43 -14.48 29.92
N LYS A 1031 8.14 -15.78 29.97
CA LYS A 1031 6.94 -16.33 30.63
C LYS A 1031 6.93 -16.06 32.14
N LEU A 1032 8.10 -16.11 32.79
CA LEU A 1032 8.23 -15.85 34.23
C LEU A 1032 8.04 -14.35 34.52
N TYR A 1033 8.46 -13.48 33.60
CA TYR A 1033 8.27 -12.04 33.70
C TYR A 1033 6.80 -11.62 33.51
N THR A 1034 6.10 -12.16 32.50
CA THR A 1034 4.65 -11.93 32.33
C THR A 1034 3.86 -12.40 33.54
N LYS A 1035 4.19 -13.59 34.06
CA LYS A 1035 3.57 -14.15 35.26
C LYS A 1035 3.82 -13.27 36.49
N PHE A 1036 5.04 -12.77 36.67
CA PHE A 1036 5.38 -11.80 37.73
C PHE A 1036 4.55 -10.51 37.64
N ARG A 1037 4.40 -9.93 36.44
CA ARG A 1037 3.59 -8.73 36.24
C ARG A 1037 2.11 -8.96 36.56
N SER A 1038 1.54 -10.07 36.08
CA SER A 1038 0.14 -10.41 36.38
C SER A 1038 -0.11 -10.67 37.88
N MET A 1039 0.86 -11.21 38.61
CA MET A 1039 0.76 -11.40 40.06
C MET A 1039 0.66 -10.09 40.84
N GLY A 1040 1.42 -9.08 40.44
CA GLY A 1040 1.35 -7.76 41.07
C GLY A 1040 0.06 -7.00 40.74
N GLU A 1041 -0.54 -7.26 39.57
CA GLU A 1041 -1.84 -6.67 39.22
C GLU A 1041 -2.99 -7.30 40.00
N PHE A 1042 -3.07 -8.64 40.09
CA PHE A 1042 -4.19 -9.23 40.85
C PHE A 1042 -4.11 -8.97 42.35
N ALA A 1043 -2.90 -8.84 42.93
CA ALA A 1043 -2.74 -8.49 44.34
C ALA A 1043 -3.41 -7.15 44.67
N ARG A 1044 -3.31 -6.17 43.77
CA ARG A 1044 -3.95 -4.84 43.91
C ARG A 1044 -5.46 -4.89 43.79
N HIS A 1045 -5.99 -5.75 42.92
CA HIS A 1045 -7.43 -5.86 42.66
C HIS A 1045 -8.15 -6.89 43.53
N THR A 1046 -7.45 -7.60 44.43
CA THR A 1046 -8.05 -8.64 45.27
C THR A 1046 -9.16 -8.09 46.18
N SER A 1047 -9.00 -6.89 46.72
CA SER A 1047 -10.03 -6.26 47.55
C SER A 1047 -11.30 -5.97 46.75
N ASP A 1048 -11.17 -5.31 45.60
CA ASP A 1048 -12.29 -4.91 44.74
C ASP A 1048 -13.06 -6.13 44.21
N MET A 1049 -12.34 -7.18 43.78
CA MET A 1049 -12.95 -8.43 43.32
C MET A 1049 -13.79 -9.09 44.40
N LEU A 1050 -13.27 -9.17 45.64
CA LEU A 1050 -13.99 -9.78 46.76
C LEU A 1050 -15.14 -8.89 47.24
N GLU A 1051 -14.99 -7.57 47.16
CA GLU A 1051 -16.07 -6.64 47.48
C GLU A 1051 -17.24 -6.78 46.53
N TYR A 1052 -17.00 -6.79 45.22
CA TYR A 1052 -18.06 -6.97 44.23
C TYR A 1052 -18.80 -8.30 44.42
N LEU A 1053 -18.07 -9.39 44.70
CA LEU A 1053 -18.67 -10.71 44.88
C LEU A 1053 -19.53 -10.82 46.14
N VAL A 1054 -19.23 -10.05 47.19
CA VAL A 1054 -19.98 -10.02 48.46
C VAL A 1054 -21.16 -9.03 48.41
N ASP A 1055 -21.07 -7.98 47.58
CA ASP A 1055 -22.08 -6.92 47.44
C ASP A 1055 -23.37 -7.39 46.73
N LYS A 1056 -23.34 -8.55 46.05
CA LYS A 1056 -24.52 -9.17 45.45
C LYS A 1056 -25.26 -10.07 46.45
N LEU A 1057 -26.56 -9.84 46.63
CA LEU A 1057 -27.46 -10.75 47.37
C LEU A 1057 -27.48 -12.14 46.69
N GLN A 1058 -26.69 -13.06 47.23
CA GLN A 1058 -26.57 -14.47 46.81
C GLN A 1058 -26.73 -15.36 48.05
N PRO A 1059 -27.21 -16.62 47.95
CA PRO A 1059 -27.39 -17.46 49.12
C PRO A 1059 -26.03 -17.88 49.68
N ARG A 1060 -25.73 -17.45 50.91
CA ARG A 1060 -24.43 -17.67 51.56
C ARG A 1060 -24.28 -19.03 52.23
N ASP A 1061 -25.37 -19.80 52.30
CA ASP A 1061 -25.42 -21.07 53.01
C ASP A 1061 -25.40 -22.23 52.02
N PHE A 1062 -24.22 -22.86 51.87
CA PHE A 1062 -24.03 -24.04 51.04
C PHE A 1062 -24.95 -25.20 51.46
N ASP A 1063 -25.17 -25.41 52.76
CA ASP A 1063 -25.99 -26.52 53.25
C ASP A 1063 -27.47 -26.31 52.88
N ARG A 1064 -27.92 -25.05 52.82
CA ARG A 1064 -29.25 -24.71 52.29
C ARG A 1064 -29.33 -24.93 50.78
N GLN A 1065 -28.36 -24.45 50.01
CA GLN A 1065 -28.36 -24.62 48.55
C GLN A 1065 -28.31 -26.11 48.14
N ALA A 1066 -27.51 -26.91 48.85
CA ALA A 1066 -27.42 -28.35 48.64
C ALA A 1066 -28.74 -29.08 48.92
N LYS A 1067 -29.46 -28.70 49.99
CA LYS A 1067 -30.80 -29.24 50.30
C LYS A 1067 -31.85 -28.88 49.25
N GLU A 1068 -31.74 -27.70 48.64
CA GLU A 1068 -32.64 -27.22 47.60
C GLU A 1068 -32.23 -27.66 46.18
N GLY A 1069 -31.13 -28.42 46.03
CA GLY A 1069 -30.63 -28.92 44.74
C GLY A 1069 -30.07 -27.83 43.83
N PHE A 1070 -29.56 -26.73 44.41
CA PHE A 1070 -28.96 -25.59 43.69
C PHE A 1070 -29.90 -24.89 42.69
N LYS A 1071 -31.21 -24.90 42.94
CA LYS A 1071 -32.23 -24.28 42.06
C LYS A 1071 -31.92 -22.83 41.66
N GLU A 1072 -31.43 -22.01 42.58
CA GLU A 1072 -31.10 -20.60 42.28
C GLU A 1072 -29.90 -20.44 41.32
N VAL A 1073 -28.92 -21.36 41.38
CA VAL A 1073 -27.79 -21.40 40.43
C VAL A 1073 -28.29 -21.79 39.04
N VAL A 1074 -29.21 -22.77 38.96
CA VAL A 1074 -29.86 -23.17 37.70
C VAL A 1074 -30.67 -22.02 37.11
N GLU A 1075 -31.43 -21.29 37.93
CA GLU A 1075 -32.21 -20.12 37.49
C GLU A 1075 -31.32 -18.98 36.98
N GLN A 1076 -30.18 -18.69 37.63
CA GLN A 1076 -29.24 -17.65 37.15
C GLN A 1076 -28.64 -18.01 35.78
N ILE A 1077 -28.27 -19.28 35.58
CA ILE A 1077 -27.73 -19.76 34.30
C ILE A 1077 -28.81 -19.75 33.21
N THR A 1078 -30.05 -20.14 33.53
CA THR A 1078 -31.15 -20.24 32.55
C THR A 1078 -31.82 -18.89 32.22
N GLN A 1079 -32.00 -17.99 33.18
CA GLN A 1079 -32.49 -16.62 32.91
C GLN A 1079 -31.46 -15.78 32.15
N GLY A 1080 -30.15 -16.03 32.37
CA GLY A 1080 -29.08 -15.46 31.57
C GLY A 1080 -29.16 -15.85 30.08
N ARG A 1081 -29.55 -17.10 29.79
CA ARG A 1081 -29.78 -17.60 28.41
C ARG A 1081 -30.94 -16.89 27.70
N SER A 1082 -32.00 -16.49 28.40
CA SER A 1082 -33.15 -15.79 27.80
C SER A 1082 -32.85 -14.35 27.38
N LYS A 1083 -31.86 -13.70 27.99
CA LYS A 1083 -31.48 -12.30 27.67
C LYS A 1083 -30.33 -12.19 26.67
N SER A 1084 -29.61 -13.27 26.37
CA SER A 1084 -28.55 -13.28 25.34
C SER A 1084 -29.04 -13.63 23.93
N VAL A 1085 -30.33 -13.96 23.77
CA VAL A 1085 -30.99 -14.27 22.48
C VAL A 1085 -31.91 -13.11 22.03
N ARG A 1086 -31.68 -11.88 22.51
CA ARG A 1086 -32.33 -10.67 22.01
C ARG A 1086 -31.33 -9.58 21.69
#